data_AF-A0AA39H6A8-F1
#
_entry.id   AF-A0AA39H6A8-F1
#
_cell.length_a   1.000
_cell.length_b   1.000
_cell.length_c   1.000
_cell.angle_alpha   90.00
_cell.angle_beta   90.00
_cell.angle_gamma   90.00
#
_symmetry.space_group_name_H-M   'P 1'
#
loop_
_entity.id
_entity.type
_entity.pdbx_description
1 polymer ?
#
loop_
_entity_poly.entity_id
_entity_poly.type
_entity_poly.pdbx_seq_one_letter_code
_entity_poly.pdbx_strand_id
1 'polypeptide(L)'
;MKHIFLCFRLVMTQLNLAVAIYGFLPRRRVVERAGIWYEAAVVREKLEKGIDTSPNSSEGDLEALLKQMDPDDDAYLRYVKKLDPTDTKNQDHYKVLGLSKLRYKATKNDIKLAYKQKSLSHHPDKRENSEYFACIINAYNMLYLGDQKAYDSVDPTFDDEIPAAGDINAKNFFNVLTSVFEMNARFSTKQPVPELGDDSTPRADVEHFYDFWFDFDTWREFSYLDEEDKERGEDRWERRQIEKTNKAEREKKRKAEMKRVRTLVEIAYSADPRIQRFKLLDKQQKEQAKIERRLAQQKKKEQERLGQEEEQRKREEQERLEKQKAADEKKQRELGKKALQQARKALRQAADSSKYWADCHEKQMRCMEEVERICLAADKDVLNELAAKLADIKLYDDALDLMLNACRKEDTAEATKAKVNSTAKDVKTSWTMNENQLLIKASTTFPVGTVDRWNQMAAYINEHRTDKSTRPKTEKDVIKQVKAVQNMQFKPATDQHKLGNGVIVNGTSETAAPKSEDDWSALEQKRLEEGLKMYTSSDPARWDKIAALVENKTKKDCMRRYKKLVEMVKSKKASGYILFSLMSLDQRSVRFSAKPPLTYPPLDEDRNVDFLRAFDQLPLPQIQNDDAYVADILTASSVGAVDVVQDLISRGANAKKENVSKWTALMYAAYLGHDNVCEYILQVVPGCVNQKNAKGQTALMLAASCGNMSTVKSLVKKSDLTISDQSGCTALHYAVQCSQLNAAELLLEYGADPNFPDLKGMTPTLIACGAGHELILGVLLQKDGDPFKVNNARENGLTLAADYPKIQKAIDEWKTAQNDNAEITSVSALLRVLKLEKYQDIFEQNHINLRTFFRLTDSDLYKLGIIPFGPRKKLVNVIERFKSNGVIATEPEAHYDGRSDRNAMSTRAADNSTAEEEIRRLRIALATQRAQNNQLIDFALTSKTTLSQVLEQLRLQQPAIPHHIYINMENQLHELTRKVADIERSFRADDFL
;
A
#
# COMPACT_ATOMS: atom_id res chain seq x y z
N MET A 1 -45.63 -23.94 -24.18
CA MET A 1 -45.49 -22.56 -23.66
C MET A 1 -46.25 -22.30 -22.36
N LYS A 2 -47.60 -22.40 -22.26
CA LYS A 2 -48.34 -21.98 -21.03
C LYS A 2 -47.90 -22.69 -19.73
N HIS A 3 -47.58 -23.99 -19.76
CA HIS A 3 -47.00 -24.69 -18.60
C HIS A 3 -45.62 -24.15 -18.18
N ILE A 4 -44.76 -23.78 -19.14
CA ILE A 4 -43.41 -23.25 -18.90
C ILE A 4 -43.49 -21.89 -18.19
N PHE A 5 -44.45 -21.04 -18.59
CA PHE A 5 -44.72 -19.76 -17.94
C PHE A 5 -45.21 -19.90 -16.48
N LEU A 6 -45.93 -20.98 -16.16
CA LEU A 6 -46.44 -21.22 -14.81
C LEU A 6 -45.33 -21.67 -13.86
N CYS A 7 -44.43 -22.56 -14.33
CA CYS A 7 -43.22 -22.94 -13.58
C CYS A 7 -42.30 -21.74 -13.32
N PHE A 8 -42.10 -20.87 -14.33
CA PHE A 8 -41.24 -19.69 -14.20
C PHE A 8 -41.71 -18.69 -13.12
N ARG A 9 -43.03 -18.55 -12.93
CA ARG A 9 -43.58 -17.59 -11.97
C ARG A 9 -43.42 -18.04 -10.51
N LEU A 10 -43.36 -19.36 -10.25
CA LEU A 10 -43.09 -19.94 -8.93
C LEU A 10 -41.62 -19.85 -8.53
N VAL A 11 -40.69 -20.09 -9.47
CA VAL A 11 -39.25 -20.06 -9.23
C VAL A 11 -38.78 -18.67 -8.77
N MET A 12 -39.24 -17.60 -9.44
CA MET A 12 -38.85 -16.22 -9.09
C MET A 12 -39.37 -15.75 -7.72
N THR A 13 -40.44 -16.34 -7.19
CA THR A 13 -40.97 -15.98 -5.86
C THR A 13 -40.24 -16.66 -4.70
N GLN A 14 -39.58 -17.80 -4.91
CA GLN A 14 -38.83 -18.48 -3.84
C GLN A 14 -37.37 -18.01 -3.73
N LEU A 15 -36.74 -17.64 -4.84
CA LEU A 15 -35.36 -17.13 -4.86
C LEU A 15 -35.15 -15.84 -4.02
N ASN A 16 -36.17 -14.98 -3.93
CA ASN A 16 -36.11 -13.77 -3.09
C ASN A 16 -36.29 -14.04 -1.58
N LEU A 17 -36.71 -15.24 -1.17
CA LEU A 17 -36.81 -15.62 0.24
C LEU A 17 -35.53 -16.31 0.74
N ALA A 18 -34.81 -17.01 -0.14
CA ALA A 18 -33.61 -17.77 0.19
C ALA A 18 -32.42 -16.89 0.64
N VAL A 19 -32.29 -15.68 0.09
CA VAL A 19 -31.18 -14.74 0.43
C VAL A 19 -31.30 -14.20 1.87
N ALA A 20 -32.48 -14.28 2.50
CA ALA A 20 -32.74 -13.71 3.82
C ALA A 20 -32.42 -14.63 5.01
N ILE A 21 -32.04 -15.90 4.77
CA ILE A 21 -31.96 -16.93 5.83
C ILE A 21 -30.52 -17.44 6.09
N TYR A 22 -29.57 -17.23 5.16
CA TYR A 22 -28.21 -17.78 5.25
C TYR A 22 -27.14 -16.84 5.84
N GLY A 23 -27.55 -15.89 6.68
CA GLY A 23 -26.64 -15.23 7.62
C GLY A 23 -26.48 -16.06 8.89
N PHE A 24 -25.25 -16.15 9.42
CA PHE A 24 -24.89 -16.71 10.73
C PHE A 24 -24.85 -18.25 10.86
N LEU A 25 -23.68 -18.83 10.62
CA LEU A 25 -23.22 -20.09 11.23
C LEU A 25 -22.05 -19.78 12.18
N PRO A 26 -22.12 -20.12 13.48
CA PRO A 26 -20.99 -20.00 14.39
C PRO A 26 -19.97 -21.13 14.13
N ARG A 27 -18.68 -20.78 14.05
CA ARG A 27 -17.58 -21.73 13.82
C ARG A 27 -17.55 -22.84 14.86
N ARG A 28 -17.63 -24.09 14.40
CA ARG A 28 -17.43 -25.27 15.25
C ARG A 28 -15.93 -25.46 15.46
N ARG A 29 -15.40 -25.17 16.66
CA ARG A 29 -14.06 -25.64 17.03
C ARG A 29 -14.07 -27.17 17.02
N VAL A 30 -13.30 -27.78 16.12
CA VAL A 30 -12.95 -29.20 16.25
C VAL A 30 -11.95 -29.28 17.40
N VAL A 31 -12.41 -29.76 18.54
CA VAL A 31 -11.51 -30.13 19.64
C VAL A 31 -11.11 -31.57 19.41
N GLU A 32 -9.86 -31.78 18.99
CA GLU A 32 -9.29 -33.12 18.96
C GLU A 32 -9.30 -33.71 20.37
N ARG A 33 -9.74 -34.96 20.49
CA ARG A 33 -9.67 -35.68 21.76
C ARG A 33 -8.21 -36.06 21.98
N ALA A 34 -7.53 -35.35 22.86
CA ALA A 34 -6.12 -35.54 23.16
C ALA A 34 -5.91 -35.86 24.65
N GLY A 35 -4.78 -36.53 24.94
CA GLY A 35 -4.33 -36.86 26.29
C GLY A 35 -4.70 -38.26 26.75
N ILE A 36 -4.04 -38.66 27.85
CA ILE A 36 -3.97 -40.02 28.41
C ILE A 36 -5.34 -40.69 28.56
N TRP A 37 -6.38 -39.92 28.91
CA TRP A 37 -7.74 -40.47 29.08
C TRP A 37 -8.36 -40.96 27.76
N TYR A 38 -8.14 -40.25 26.66
CA TYR A 38 -8.64 -40.66 25.33
C TYR A 38 -7.86 -41.87 24.80
N GLU A 39 -6.54 -41.86 24.94
CA GLU A 39 -5.68 -42.99 24.59
C GLU A 39 -6.09 -44.26 25.37
N ALA A 40 -6.30 -44.14 26.69
CA ALA A 40 -6.78 -45.23 27.54
C ALA A 40 -8.24 -45.65 27.26
N ALA A 41 -9.04 -44.82 26.59
CA ALA A 41 -10.38 -45.20 26.13
C ALA A 41 -10.29 -46.00 24.81
N VAL A 42 -9.48 -45.55 23.86
CA VAL A 42 -9.23 -46.27 22.59
C VAL A 42 -8.57 -47.63 22.83
N VAL A 43 -7.63 -47.72 23.78
CA VAL A 43 -7.02 -49.00 24.18
C VAL A 43 -8.06 -49.95 24.79
N ARG A 44 -8.96 -49.45 25.66
CA ARG A 44 -10.07 -50.26 26.20
C ARG A 44 -11.03 -50.74 25.12
N GLU A 45 -11.44 -49.86 24.21
CA GLU A 45 -12.34 -50.21 23.11
C GLU A 45 -11.74 -51.28 22.18
N LYS A 46 -10.41 -51.28 21.99
CA LYS A 46 -9.69 -52.33 21.25
C LYS A 46 -9.65 -53.66 22.02
N LEU A 47 -9.34 -53.62 23.31
CA LEU A 47 -9.34 -54.81 24.18
C LEU A 47 -10.74 -55.45 24.30
N GLU A 48 -11.79 -54.65 24.41
CA GLU A 48 -13.20 -55.10 24.41
C GLU A 48 -13.60 -55.80 23.09
N LYS A 49 -12.94 -55.46 21.98
CA LYS A 49 -13.11 -56.10 20.67
C LYS A 49 -12.15 -57.28 20.44
N GLY A 50 -11.36 -57.67 21.45
CA GLY A 50 -10.39 -58.76 21.35
C GLY A 50 -9.16 -58.45 20.48
N ILE A 51 -8.89 -57.17 20.21
CA ILE A 51 -7.74 -56.72 19.41
C ILE A 51 -6.55 -56.52 20.36
N ASP A 52 -5.44 -57.21 20.11
CA ASP A 52 -4.22 -57.04 20.91
C ASP A 52 -3.70 -55.59 20.82
N THR A 53 -3.36 -55.03 21.99
CA THR A 53 -2.81 -53.68 22.15
C THR A 53 -1.34 -53.68 22.58
N SER A 54 -0.67 -54.84 22.52
CA SER A 54 0.77 -54.99 22.69
C SER A 54 1.57 -54.13 21.69
N PRO A 55 2.70 -53.50 22.08
CA PRO A 55 3.55 -52.75 21.15
C PRO A 55 4.33 -53.58 20.12
N ASN A 56 4.13 -54.91 20.06
CA ASN A 56 4.87 -55.80 19.17
C ASN A 56 3.92 -56.54 18.21
N SER A 57 4.03 -56.18 16.92
CA SER A 57 3.72 -56.99 15.71
C SER A 57 2.52 -57.94 15.79
N SER A 58 1.43 -57.61 15.08
CA SER A 58 0.39 -58.61 14.83
C SER A 58 0.95 -59.73 13.94
N GLU A 59 0.46 -60.97 14.10
CA GLU A 59 0.86 -62.08 13.23
C GLU A 59 0.54 -61.81 11.75
N GLY A 60 -0.48 -60.97 11.48
CA GLY A 60 -0.84 -60.52 10.14
C GLY A 60 0.25 -59.69 9.45
N ASP A 61 1.03 -58.89 10.21
CA ASP A 61 2.11 -58.07 9.66
C ASP A 61 3.27 -58.95 9.14
N LEU A 62 3.60 -60.03 9.86
CA LEU A 62 4.64 -60.97 9.45
C LEU A 62 4.22 -61.77 8.21
N GLU A 63 2.98 -62.27 8.17
CA GLU A 63 2.44 -63.02 7.03
C GLU A 63 2.27 -62.14 5.77
N ALA A 64 2.01 -60.84 5.93
CA ALA A 64 2.04 -59.87 4.84
C ALA A 64 3.48 -59.62 4.33
N LEU A 65 4.44 -59.45 5.24
CA LEU A 65 5.85 -59.24 4.91
C LEU A 65 6.46 -60.46 4.19
N LEU A 66 6.20 -61.68 4.66
CA LEU A 66 6.73 -62.92 4.06
C LEU A 66 6.37 -63.07 2.57
N LYS A 67 5.21 -62.56 2.14
CA LYS A 67 4.81 -62.53 0.72
C LYS A 67 5.58 -61.52 -0.12
N GLN A 68 6.06 -60.45 0.52
CA GLN A 68 6.86 -59.40 -0.11
C GLN A 68 8.35 -59.72 -0.09
N MET A 69 8.83 -60.50 0.89
CA MET A 69 10.20 -60.99 0.97
C MET A 69 10.63 -61.84 -0.24
N ASP A 70 11.93 -61.91 -0.48
CA ASP A 70 12.55 -62.82 -1.43
C ASP A 70 12.53 -64.25 -0.88
N PRO A 71 12.27 -65.27 -1.72
CA PRO A 71 12.23 -66.66 -1.26
C PRO A 71 13.59 -67.15 -0.75
N ASP A 72 13.58 -67.97 0.31
CA ASP A 72 14.76 -68.67 0.86
C ASP A 72 15.17 -69.86 -0.03
N ASP A 73 15.32 -69.63 -1.34
CA ASP A 73 15.59 -70.66 -2.35
C ASP A 73 17.11 -70.91 -2.58
N ASP A 74 17.41 -71.87 -3.45
CA ASP A 74 18.78 -72.20 -3.87
C ASP A 74 19.52 -71.01 -4.51
N ALA A 75 18.81 -70.06 -5.14
CA ALA A 75 19.41 -68.89 -5.75
C ALA A 75 19.82 -67.85 -4.69
N TYR A 76 18.97 -67.62 -3.68
CA TYR A 76 19.32 -66.84 -2.49
C TYR A 76 20.50 -67.46 -1.74
N LEU A 77 20.48 -68.78 -1.52
CA LEU A 77 21.58 -69.48 -0.86
C LEU A 77 22.91 -69.38 -1.62
N ARG A 78 22.89 -69.52 -2.96
CA ARG A 78 24.09 -69.29 -3.81
C ARG A 78 24.58 -67.85 -3.75
N TYR A 79 23.67 -66.88 -3.69
CA TYR A 79 24.02 -65.46 -3.57
C TYR A 79 24.71 -65.18 -2.24
N VAL A 80 24.10 -65.52 -1.10
CA VAL A 80 24.65 -65.16 0.21
C VAL A 80 25.91 -65.97 0.54
N LYS A 81 26.03 -67.23 0.09
CA LYS A 81 27.28 -68.01 0.21
C LYS A 81 28.45 -67.49 -0.65
N LYS A 82 28.21 -66.59 -1.60
CA LYS A 82 29.26 -65.93 -2.41
C LYS A 82 29.80 -64.67 -1.72
N LEU A 83 29.09 -64.12 -0.73
CA LEU A 83 29.49 -62.90 -0.05
C LEU A 83 30.62 -63.18 0.96
N ASP A 84 31.61 -62.28 0.99
CA ASP A 84 32.68 -62.29 1.97
C ASP A 84 32.20 -61.58 3.25
N PRO A 85 32.24 -62.22 4.44
CA PRO A 85 31.91 -61.59 5.72
C PRO A 85 32.69 -60.31 6.05
N THR A 86 33.87 -60.12 5.46
CA THR A 86 34.76 -58.97 5.70
C THR A 86 34.47 -57.78 4.78
N ASP A 87 34.12 -58.01 3.51
CA ASP A 87 33.64 -56.96 2.60
C ASP A 87 32.15 -56.68 2.83
N THR A 88 31.85 -55.96 3.91
CA THR A 88 30.49 -55.51 4.25
C THR A 88 30.05 -54.26 3.50
N LYS A 89 30.99 -53.47 2.94
CA LYS A 89 30.72 -52.14 2.38
C LYS A 89 30.10 -52.20 0.99
N ASN A 90 30.35 -53.28 0.24
CA ASN A 90 29.85 -53.44 -1.14
C ASN A 90 28.64 -54.39 -1.27
N GLN A 91 28.04 -54.82 -0.16
CA GLN A 91 26.92 -55.77 -0.18
C GLN A 91 25.56 -55.07 -0.37
N ASP A 92 24.64 -55.74 -1.05
CA ASP A 92 23.21 -55.36 -1.07
C ASP A 92 22.54 -55.86 0.23
N HIS A 93 22.54 -55.01 1.27
CA HIS A 93 22.03 -55.35 2.60
C HIS A 93 20.54 -55.70 2.60
N TYR A 94 19.74 -55.04 1.75
CA TYR A 94 18.33 -55.38 1.60
C TYR A 94 18.17 -56.77 1.00
N LYS A 95 18.91 -57.10 -0.05
CA LYS A 95 18.89 -58.44 -0.65
C LYS A 95 19.42 -59.51 0.29
N VAL A 96 20.41 -59.22 1.13
CA VAL A 96 20.87 -60.14 2.19
C VAL A 96 19.75 -60.46 3.18
N LEU A 97 18.95 -59.47 3.61
CA LEU A 97 17.78 -59.71 4.46
C LEU A 97 16.56 -60.28 3.71
N GLY A 98 16.62 -60.42 2.38
CA GLY A 98 15.48 -60.86 1.56
C GLY A 98 14.40 -59.78 1.38
N LEU A 99 14.79 -58.51 1.40
CA LEU A 99 13.94 -57.33 1.25
C LEU A 99 14.19 -56.61 -0.09
N SER A 100 14.70 -57.30 -1.13
CA SER A 100 15.14 -56.66 -2.37
C SER A 100 14.02 -55.97 -3.18
N LYS A 101 12.76 -56.36 -2.94
CA LYS A 101 11.54 -55.73 -3.50
C LYS A 101 11.10 -54.47 -2.75
N LEU A 102 11.44 -54.35 -1.46
CA LEU A 102 11.02 -53.23 -0.60
C LEU A 102 12.09 -52.13 -0.52
N ARG A 103 13.36 -52.51 -0.35
CA ARG A 103 14.50 -51.57 -0.20
C ARG A 103 14.19 -50.43 0.77
N TYR A 104 14.43 -49.19 0.37
CA TYR A 104 14.14 -47.95 1.12
C TYR A 104 12.67 -47.78 1.57
N LYS A 105 11.72 -48.57 1.03
CA LYS A 105 10.32 -48.59 1.48
C LYS A 105 10.09 -49.52 2.68
N ALA A 106 11.06 -50.37 3.03
CA ALA A 106 11.00 -51.23 4.20
C ALA A 106 11.08 -50.39 5.49
N THR A 107 10.11 -50.56 6.38
CA THR A 107 10.13 -49.93 7.70
C THR A 107 11.15 -50.61 8.61
N LYS A 108 11.54 -49.94 9.70
CA LYS A 108 12.38 -50.57 10.75
C LYS A 108 11.74 -51.86 11.31
N ASN A 109 10.41 -51.96 11.34
CA ASN A 109 9.71 -53.17 11.74
C ASN A 109 9.89 -54.30 10.71
N ASP A 110 9.80 -54.00 9.42
CA ASP A 110 10.01 -54.98 8.34
C ASP A 110 11.44 -55.52 8.38
N ILE A 111 12.43 -54.63 8.55
CA ILE A 111 13.86 -55.00 8.71
C ILE A 111 14.06 -55.92 9.92
N LYS A 112 13.41 -55.63 11.05
CA LYS A 112 13.48 -56.44 12.28
C LYS A 112 12.80 -57.81 12.13
N LEU A 113 11.63 -57.86 11.47
CA LEU A 113 10.89 -59.10 11.21
C LEU A 113 11.63 -59.98 10.19
N ALA A 114 12.15 -59.40 9.11
CA ALA A 114 12.97 -60.10 8.13
C ALA A 114 14.26 -60.66 8.75
N TYR A 115 14.98 -59.86 9.57
CA TYR A 115 16.14 -60.37 10.30
C TYR A 115 15.79 -61.49 11.28
N LYS A 116 14.67 -61.40 12.01
CA LYS A 116 14.18 -62.49 12.87
C LYS A 116 13.93 -63.77 12.05
N GLN A 117 13.30 -63.66 10.88
CA GLN A 117 13.04 -64.80 10.01
C GLN A 117 14.34 -65.42 9.46
N LYS A 118 15.23 -64.60 8.88
CA LYS A 118 16.54 -65.06 8.37
C LYS A 118 17.42 -65.65 9.48
N SER A 119 17.37 -65.08 10.69
CA SER A 119 18.04 -65.64 11.87
C SER A 119 17.49 -67.02 12.23
N LEU A 120 16.17 -67.21 12.18
CA LEU A 120 15.54 -68.50 12.44
C LEU A 120 15.88 -69.55 11.39
N SER A 121 16.04 -69.18 10.11
CA SER A 121 16.32 -70.11 9.00
C SER A 121 17.80 -70.32 8.68
N HIS A 122 18.71 -69.41 9.06
CA HIS A 122 20.15 -69.45 8.71
C HIS A 122 21.14 -69.44 9.88
N HIS A 123 20.69 -69.55 11.14
CA HIS A 123 21.59 -69.60 12.31
C HIS A 123 22.70 -70.67 12.16
N PRO A 124 23.94 -70.42 12.60
CA PRO A 124 25.05 -71.39 12.57
C PRO A 124 24.67 -72.76 13.15
N ASP A 125 23.97 -72.79 14.30
CA ASP A 125 23.54 -74.04 14.96
C ASP A 125 22.57 -74.90 14.13
N LYS A 126 22.05 -74.40 13.00
CA LYS A 126 21.03 -75.05 12.17
C LYS A 126 21.50 -75.43 10.76
N ARG A 127 22.66 -74.96 10.30
CA ARG A 127 23.17 -75.26 8.95
C ARG A 127 24.70 -75.38 8.95
N GLU A 128 25.20 -76.45 8.36
CA GLU A 128 26.63 -76.59 8.09
C GLU A 128 27.12 -75.53 7.09
N ASN A 129 28.29 -74.96 7.40
CA ASN A 129 28.96 -73.87 6.70
C ASN A 129 28.20 -72.52 6.76
N SER A 130 28.44 -71.80 7.86
CA SER A 130 27.66 -70.65 8.34
C SER A 130 28.38 -69.30 8.30
N GLU A 131 29.56 -69.20 7.67
CA GLU A 131 30.36 -67.96 7.66
C GLU A 131 29.57 -66.76 7.12
N TYR A 132 28.72 -67.00 6.11
CA TYR A 132 27.82 -66.00 5.54
C TYR A 132 26.76 -65.44 6.51
N PHE A 133 26.53 -66.08 7.66
CA PHE A 133 25.60 -65.56 8.67
C PHE A 133 26.05 -64.22 9.25
N ALA A 134 27.37 -63.98 9.28
CA ALA A 134 27.92 -62.67 9.62
C ALA A 134 27.44 -61.56 8.66
N CYS A 135 27.26 -61.87 7.36
CA CYS A 135 26.68 -60.91 6.41
C CYS A 135 25.23 -60.55 6.78
N ILE A 136 24.44 -61.50 7.26
CA ILE A 136 23.04 -61.27 7.71
C ILE A 136 23.01 -60.38 8.96
N ILE A 137 23.91 -60.61 9.92
CA ILE A 137 24.08 -59.76 11.10
C ILE A 137 24.51 -58.34 10.67
N ASN A 138 25.51 -58.23 9.79
CA ASN A 138 26.05 -56.94 9.33
C ASN A 138 25.02 -56.13 8.53
N ALA A 139 24.20 -56.78 7.70
CA ALA A 139 23.09 -56.16 6.99
C ALA A 139 22.00 -55.63 7.94
N TYR A 140 21.64 -56.41 8.97
CA TYR A 140 20.71 -55.93 10.01
C TYR A 140 21.29 -54.79 10.84
N ASN A 141 22.57 -54.88 11.22
CA ASN A 141 23.25 -53.80 11.94
C ASN A 141 23.25 -52.52 11.11
N MET A 142 23.56 -52.58 9.81
CA MET A 142 23.56 -51.41 8.93
C MET A 142 22.17 -50.80 8.77
N LEU A 143 21.16 -51.61 8.46
CA LEU A 143 19.81 -51.14 8.14
C LEU A 143 18.96 -50.80 9.38
N TYR A 144 19.16 -51.47 10.51
CA TYR A 144 18.37 -51.28 11.73
C TYR A 144 19.06 -50.40 12.78
N LEU A 145 20.31 -50.71 13.16
CA LEU A 145 21.04 -50.01 14.22
C LEU A 145 21.85 -48.81 13.69
N GLY A 146 22.36 -48.90 12.46
CA GLY A 146 23.12 -47.87 11.78
C GLY A 146 22.23 -46.85 11.05
N ASP A 147 22.90 -45.94 10.34
CA ASP A 147 22.22 -44.92 9.55
C ASP A 147 21.76 -45.50 8.19
N GLN A 148 20.52 -45.96 8.19
CA GLN A 148 19.83 -46.44 6.98
C GLN A 148 19.85 -45.38 5.85
N LYS A 149 19.80 -44.07 6.17
CA LYS A 149 19.82 -43.01 5.15
C LYS A 149 21.18 -42.86 4.50
N ALA A 150 22.27 -43.06 5.25
CA ALA A 150 23.62 -43.08 4.70
C ALA A 150 23.77 -44.18 3.65
N TYR A 151 23.18 -45.36 3.87
CA TYR A 151 23.17 -46.46 2.92
C TYR A 151 22.19 -46.24 1.75
N ASP A 152 20.94 -45.82 2.01
CA ASP A 152 19.93 -45.56 0.97
C ASP A 152 20.36 -44.46 -0.02
N SER A 153 21.22 -43.54 0.43
CA SER A 153 21.84 -42.52 -0.42
C SER A 153 22.79 -43.09 -1.48
N VAL A 154 23.24 -44.32 -1.32
CA VAL A 154 24.21 -45.02 -2.19
C VAL A 154 23.76 -46.44 -2.55
N ASP A 155 22.45 -46.69 -2.48
CA ASP A 155 21.78 -47.92 -2.92
C ASP A 155 22.25 -48.32 -4.33
N PRO A 156 22.92 -49.49 -4.50
CA PRO A 156 23.48 -49.91 -5.79
C PRO A 156 22.46 -50.13 -6.91
N THR A 157 21.17 -50.07 -6.61
CA THR A 157 20.08 -50.16 -7.62
C THR A 157 19.44 -48.83 -7.96
N PHE A 158 19.91 -47.72 -7.39
CA PHE A 158 19.48 -46.40 -7.81
C PHE A 158 20.14 -46.02 -9.13
N ASP A 159 19.33 -45.64 -10.11
CA ASP A 159 19.83 -45.07 -11.35
C ASP A 159 20.10 -43.58 -11.16
N ASP A 160 21.38 -43.21 -11.16
CA ASP A 160 21.82 -41.82 -11.06
C ASP A 160 21.80 -41.10 -12.44
N GLU A 161 21.60 -41.80 -13.57
CA GLU A 161 21.64 -41.19 -14.90
C GLU A 161 20.49 -40.21 -15.17
N ILE A 162 20.78 -39.14 -15.93
CA ILE A 162 19.79 -38.15 -16.35
C ILE A 162 19.43 -38.41 -17.83
N PRO A 163 18.14 -38.53 -18.20
CA PRO A 163 17.73 -38.62 -19.60
C PRO A 163 18.26 -37.46 -20.44
N ALA A 164 18.86 -37.75 -21.60
CA ALA A 164 19.44 -36.71 -22.45
C ALA A 164 18.34 -35.83 -23.07
N ALA A 165 18.60 -34.52 -23.15
CA ALA A 165 17.62 -33.55 -23.63
C ALA A 165 17.14 -33.79 -25.08
N GLY A 166 17.91 -34.51 -25.90
CA GLY A 166 17.53 -34.87 -27.27
C GLY A 166 16.52 -36.03 -27.37
N ASP A 167 16.44 -36.88 -26.34
CA ASP A 167 15.57 -38.06 -26.33
C ASP A 167 14.14 -37.72 -25.84
N ILE A 168 13.97 -36.54 -25.24
CA ILE A 168 12.70 -36.06 -24.70
C ILE A 168 11.97 -35.22 -25.74
N ASN A 169 10.73 -35.60 -26.02
CA ASN A 169 9.82 -34.91 -26.93
C ASN A 169 8.41 -34.83 -26.32
N ALA A 170 7.54 -34.00 -26.91
CA ALA A 170 6.19 -33.75 -26.39
C ALA A 170 5.27 -34.99 -26.27
N LYS A 171 5.63 -36.13 -26.87
CA LYS A 171 4.84 -37.39 -26.79
C LYS A 171 5.35 -38.36 -25.73
N ASN A 172 6.65 -38.38 -25.43
CA ASN A 172 7.24 -39.27 -24.43
C ASN A 172 7.60 -38.57 -23.12
N PHE A 173 7.50 -37.24 -23.05
CA PHE A 173 7.80 -36.39 -21.89
C PHE A 173 7.38 -37.01 -20.54
N PHE A 174 6.08 -37.24 -20.35
CA PHE A 174 5.53 -37.80 -19.11
C PHE A 174 6.01 -39.23 -18.85
N ASN A 175 6.01 -40.08 -19.88
CA ASN A 175 6.41 -41.49 -19.75
C ASN A 175 7.88 -41.67 -19.31
N VAL A 176 8.77 -40.75 -19.71
CA VAL A 176 10.20 -40.80 -19.37
C VAL A 176 10.47 -40.11 -18.03
N LEU A 177 9.87 -38.94 -17.78
CA LEU A 177 10.24 -38.11 -16.64
C LEU A 177 9.48 -38.44 -15.34
N THR A 178 8.25 -38.96 -15.41
CA THR A 178 7.47 -39.28 -14.20
C THR A 178 8.21 -40.27 -13.30
N SER A 179 8.70 -41.39 -13.85
CA SER A 179 9.46 -42.38 -13.08
C SER A 179 10.76 -41.83 -12.51
N VAL A 180 11.47 -40.98 -13.27
CA VAL A 180 12.72 -40.35 -12.81
C VAL A 180 12.44 -39.38 -11.65
N PHE A 181 11.38 -38.57 -11.72
CA PHE A 181 11.00 -37.69 -10.61
C PHE A 181 10.50 -38.49 -9.39
N GLU A 182 9.70 -39.54 -9.56
CA GLU A 182 9.27 -40.44 -8.48
C GLU A 182 10.47 -41.11 -7.77
N MET A 183 11.47 -41.58 -8.52
CA MET A 183 12.69 -42.16 -7.95
C MET A 183 13.48 -41.13 -7.14
N ASN A 184 13.60 -39.89 -7.62
CA ASN A 184 14.30 -38.82 -6.89
C ASN A 184 13.48 -38.26 -5.70
N ALA A 185 12.15 -38.35 -5.74
CA ALA A 185 11.25 -37.85 -4.69
C ALA A 185 11.52 -38.50 -3.32
N ARG A 186 12.05 -39.74 -3.31
CA ARG A 186 12.45 -40.46 -2.07
C ARG A 186 13.47 -39.67 -1.23
N PHE A 187 14.30 -38.86 -1.88
CA PHE A 187 15.36 -38.09 -1.22
C PHE A 187 14.91 -36.71 -0.71
N SER A 188 13.65 -36.30 -0.93
CA SER A 188 13.19 -34.98 -0.49
C SER A 188 13.06 -34.87 1.04
N THR A 189 13.51 -33.74 1.60
CA THR A 189 13.26 -33.38 3.01
C THR A 189 11.81 -32.95 3.26
N LYS A 190 11.08 -32.53 2.22
CA LYS A 190 9.71 -31.99 2.29
C LYS A 190 8.74 -33.01 1.70
N GLN A 191 7.69 -33.34 2.43
CA GLN A 191 6.64 -34.27 1.99
C GLN A 191 5.26 -33.63 2.24
N PRO A 192 4.25 -33.86 1.38
CA PRO A 192 4.32 -34.65 0.14
C PRO A 192 5.11 -33.93 -0.97
N VAL A 193 5.77 -34.71 -1.83
CA VAL A 193 6.40 -34.21 -3.06
C VAL A 193 5.33 -34.03 -4.15
N PRO A 194 5.26 -32.88 -4.84
CA PRO A 194 4.34 -32.69 -5.97
C PRO A 194 4.65 -33.62 -7.15
N GLU A 195 3.60 -34.19 -7.73
CA GLU A 195 3.66 -35.05 -8.92
C GLU A 195 3.75 -34.23 -10.22
N LEU A 196 4.36 -34.80 -11.27
CA LEU A 196 4.53 -34.12 -12.58
C LEU A 196 3.19 -33.85 -13.31
N GLY A 197 2.15 -34.63 -12.99
CA GLY A 197 0.84 -34.58 -13.61
C GLY A 197 0.82 -35.06 -15.06
N ASP A 198 -0.15 -34.55 -15.82
CA ASP A 198 -0.45 -34.88 -17.21
C ASP A 198 -0.53 -33.61 -18.10
N ASP A 199 -0.86 -33.75 -19.39
CA ASP A 199 -1.01 -32.60 -20.31
C ASP A 199 -2.24 -31.70 -20.00
N SER A 200 -3.16 -32.16 -19.15
CA SER A 200 -4.38 -31.43 -18.75
C SER A 200 -4.23 -30.64 -17.44
N THR A 201 -3.14 -30.88 -16.70
CA THR A 201 -2.86 -30.33 -15.37
C THR A 201 -2.87 -28.79 -15.38
N PRO A 202 -3.57 -28.13 -14.43
CA PRO A 202 -3.66 -26.68 -14.35
C PRO A 202 -2.30 -25.99 -14.19
N ARG A 203 -2.18 -24.77 -14.74
CA ARG A 203 -0.96 -23.96 -14.66
C ARG A 203 -0.41 -23.80 -13.25
N ALA A 204 -1.28 -23.61 -12.26
CA ALA A 204 -0.87 -23.42 -10.87
C ALA A 204 -0.15 -24.65 -10.30
N ASP A 205 -0.63 -25.85 -10.62
CA ASP A 205 -0.05 -27.11 -10.13
C ASP A 205 1.27 -27.42 -10.86
N VAL A 206 1.34 -27.10 -12.17
CA VAL A 206 2.59 -27.19 -12.95
C VAL A 206 3.65 -26.19 -12.44
N GLU A 207 3.26 -24.95 -12.12
CA GLU A 207 4.17 -23.96 -11.53
C GLU A 207 4.61 -24.41 -10.12
N HIS A 208 3.69 -24.92 -9.29
CA HIS A 208 4.04 -25.47 -7.96
C HIS A 208 5.01 -26.66 -8.02
N PHE A 209 4.82 -27.58 -8.98
CA PHE A 209 5.76 -28.68 -9.23
C PHE A 209 7.16 -28.14 -9.54
N TYR A 210 7.29 -27.21 -10.49
CA TYR A 210 8.61 -26.69 -10.86
C TYR A 210 9.25 -25.84 -9.76
N ASP A 211 8.47 -25.02 -9.05
CA ASP A 211 8.98 -24.25 -7.90
C ASP A 211 9.52 -25.18 -6.81
N PHE A 212 8.80 -26.26 -6.48
CA PHE A 212 9.26 -27.27 -5.52
C PHE A 212 10.57 -27.94 -5.97
N TRP A 213 10.67 -28.30 -7.26
CA TRP A 213 11.82 -29.03 -7.79
C TRP A 213 13.04 -28.14 -8.09
N PHE A 214 12.86 -26.84 -8.35
CA PHE A 214 13.97 -25.88 -8.41
C PHE A 214 14.53 -25.57 -7.00
N ASP A 215 13.66 -25.52 -5.99
CA ASP A 215 14.01 -25.39 -4.56
C ASP A 215 14.09 -26.77 -3.85
N PHE A 216 14.44 -27.83 -4.60
CA PHE A 216 14.52 -29.19 -4.10
C PHE A 216 15.60 -29.29 -3.01
N ASP A 217 15.17 -29.70 -1.83
CA ASP A 217 16.03 -29.91 -0.67
C ASP A 217 16.11 -31.40 -0.36
N THR A 218 17.33 -31.92 -0.23
CA THR A 218 17.62 -33.36 -0.22
C THR A 218 18.26 -33.78 1.09
N TRP A 219 17.77 -34.88 1.67
CA TRP A 219 18.43 -35.52 2.82
C TRP A 219 19.58 -36.45 2.40
N ARG A 220 19.77 -36.69 1.09
CA ARG A 220 20.80 -37.61 0.57
C ARG A 220 22.19 -37.18 1.03
N GLU A 221 22.87 -38.06 1.76
CA GLU A 221 24.21 -37.81 2.31
C GLU A 221 25.18 -38.97 2.05
N PHE A 222 26.47 -38.66 2.01
CA PHE A 222 27.49 -39.55 1.45
C PHE A 222 28.50 -40.07 2.49
N SER A 223 28.12 -40.08 3.78
CA SER A 223 28.93 -40.58 4.91
C SER A 223 29.33 -42.04 4.76
N TYR A 224 28.48 -42.85 4.13
CA TYR A 224 28.82 -44.24 3.79
C TYR A 224 30.04 -44.36 2.86
N LEU A 225 30.31 -43.33 2.04
CA LEU A 225 31.44 -43.30 1.10
C LEU A 225 32.66 -42.54 1.64
N ASP A 226 32.74 -42.28 2.94
CA ASP A 226 33.95 -41.78 3.59
C ASP A 226 35.06 -42.85 3.42
N GLU A 227 36.26 -42.43 2.98
CA GLU A 227 37.37 -43.34 2.63
C GLU A 227 38.16 -43.78 3.87
N GLU A 228 38.42 -42.85 4.77
CA GLU A 228 39.18 -43.08 6.01
C GLU A 228 38.25 -43.08 7.23
N ASP A 229 38.34 -44.14 8.02
CA ASP A 229 37.65 -44.21 9.31
C ASP A 229 38.34 -43.28 10.32
N LYS A 230 37.60 -42.31 10.83
CA LYS A 230 38.03 -41.34 11.84
C LYS A 230 38.60 -41.98 13.09
N GLU A 231 38.17 -43.18 13.47
CA GLU A 231 38.69 -43.86 14.66
C GLU A 231 40.11 -44.42 14.47
N ARG A 232 40.58 -44.56 13.22
CA ARG A 232 41.94 -45.04 12.90
C ARG A 232 43.04 -44.01 13.14
N GLY A 233 42.74 -42.72 13.26
CA GLY A 233 43.76 -41.71 13.56
C GLY A 233 44.39 -41.96 14.93
N GLU A 234 45.71 -42.01 15.00
CA GLU A 234 46.47 -42.28 16.23
C GLU A 234 46.28 -41.14 17.24
N ASP A 235 46.30 -39.88 16.75
CA ASP A 235 46.21 -38.68 17.56
C ASP A 235 44.97 -37.79 17.26
N ARG A 236 44.74 -36.80 18.13
CA ARG A 236 43.60 -35.87 18.02
C ARG A 236 43.66 -34.99 16.76
N TRP A 237 44.85 -34.72 16.23
CA TRP A 237 45.03 -33.88 15.04
C TRP A 237 44.71 -34.66 13.78
N GLU A 238 45.16 -35.91 13.68
CA GLU A 238 44.90 -36.82 12.57
C GLU A 238 43.41 -37.12 12.44
N ARG A 239 42.72 -37.49 13.54
CA ARG A 239 41.24 -37.65 13.53
C ARG A 239 40.48 -36.40 13.09
N ARG A 240 41.07 -35.20 13.26
CA ARG A 240 40.50 -33.94 12.76
C ARG A 240 40.81 -33.70 11.28
N GLN A 241 41.94 -34.17 10.75
CA GLN A 241 42.21 -34.11 9.31
C GLN A 241 41.34 -35.12 8.56
N ILE A 242 41.22 -36.36 9.05
CA ILE A 242 40.33 -37.40 8.49
C ILE A 242 38.87 -36.90 8.40
N GLU A 243 38.32 -36.37 9.50
CA GLU A 243 36.96 -35.78 9.46
C GLU A 243 36.87 -34.60 8.48
N LYS A 244 37.94 -33.82 8.30
CA LYS A 244 37.96 -32.66 7.41
C LYS A 244 38.05 -33.06 5.93
N THR A 245 38.83 -34.08 5.58
CA THR A 245 38.90 -34.64 4.22
C THR A 245 37.56 -35.28 3.86
N ASN A 246 37.07 -36.20 4.69
CA ASN A 246 35.75 -36.84 4.54
C ASN A 246 34.62 -35.81 4.40
N LYS A 247 34.58 -34.78 5.24
CA LYS A 247 33.57 -33.70 5.15
C LYS A 247 33.66 -32.93 3.82
N ALA A 248 34.87 -32.66 3.32
CA ALA A 248 35.05 -32.00 2.02
C ALA A 248 34.58 -32.89 0.86
N GLU A 249 34.79 -34.20 0.95
CA GLU A 249 34.30 -35.18 -0.03
C GLU A 249 32.78 -35.31 -0.02
N ARG A 250 32.16 -35.43 1.16
CA ARG A 250 30.70 -35.42 1.31
C ARG A 250 30.08 -34.15 0.72
N GLU A 251 30.70 -33.00 0.96
CA GLU A 251 30.28 -31.74 0.36
C GLU A 251 30.45 -31.73 -1.17
N LYS A 252 31.53 -32.30 -1.72
CA LYS A 252 31.74 -32.45 -3.16
C LYS A 252 30.66 -33.33 -3.79
N LYS A 253 30.35 -34.50 -3.19
CA LYS A 253 29.31 -35.43 -3.62
C LYS A 253 27.90 -34.78 -3.54
N ARG A 254 27.57 -34.09 -2.43
CA ARG A 254 26.33 -33.30 -2.28
C ARG A 254 26.20 -32.17 -3.31
N LYS A 255 27.28 -31.47 -3.65
CA LYS A 255 27.27 -30.44 -4.71
C LYS A 255 27.06 -31.03 -6.10
N ALA A 256 27.64 -32.20 -6.37
CA ALA A 256 27.38 -32.94 -7.61
C ALA A 256 25.91 -33.38 -7.70
N GLU A 257 25.34 -33.91 -6.61
CA GLU A 257 23.92 -34.31 -6.55
C GLU A 257 22.96 -33.14 -6.78
N MET A 258 23.18 -32.01 -6.08
CA MET A 258 22.35 -30.82 -6.24
C MET A 258 22.43 -30.26 -7.68
N LYS A 259 23.58 -30.41 -8.34
CA LYS A 259 23.74 -30.08 -9.76
C LYS A 259 23.00 -31.09 -10.65
N ARG A 260 23.06 -32.39 -10.36
CA ARG A 260 22.37 -33.47 -11.08
C ARG A 260 20.87 -33.24 -11.11
N VAL A 261 20.24 -33.06 -9.94
CA VAL A 261 18.81 -32.77 -9.83
C VAL A 261 18.45 -31.46 -10.54
N ARG A 262 19.22 -30.38 -10.37
CA ARG A 262 18.96 -29.13 -11.09
C ARG A 262 19.00 -29.30 -12.61
N THR A 263 19.97 -30.04 -13.14
CA THR A 263 20.07 -30.32 -14.58
C THR A 263 18.87 -31.12 -15.09
N LEU A 264 18.38 -32.12 -14.34
CA LEU A 264 17.14 -32.84 -14.64
C LEU A 264 15.93 -31.87 -14.73
N VAL A 265 15.79 -30.96 -13.77
CA VAL A 265 14.67 -29.99 -13.71
C VAL A 265 14.75 -28.96 -14.84
N GLU A 266 15.95 -28.46 -15.16
CA GLU A 266 16.18 -27.55 -16.30
C GLU A 266 15.82 -28.22 -17.64
N ILE A 267 16.23 -29.47 -17.84
CA ILE A 267 15.88 -30.27 -19.03
C ILE A 267 14.35 -30.43 -19.10
N ALA A 268 13.70 -30.88 -18.02
CA ALA A 268 12.25 -31.04 -17.96
C ALA A 268 11.51 -29.72 -18.27
N TYR A 269 11.86 -28.62 -17.60
CA TYR A 269 11.22 -27.31 -17.79
C TYR A 269 11.39 -26.74 -19.21
N SER A 270 12.49 -27.09 -19.89
CA SER A 270 12.72 -26.70 -21.28
C SER A 270 11.86 -27.50 -22.27
N ALA A 271 11.64 -28.79 -21.99
CA ALA A 271 10.93 -29.73 -22.85
C ALA A 271 9.40 -29.80 -22.60
N ASP A 272 8.91 -29.33 -21.45
CA ASP A 272 7.49 -29.43 -21.05
C ASP A 272 6.55 -28.70 -22.04
N PRO A 273 5.62 -29.43 -22.71
CA PRO A 273 4.69 -28.84 -23.67
C PRO A 273 3.76 -27.77 -23.07
N ARG A 274 3.37 -27.92 -21.81
CA ARG A 274 2.45 -27.03 -21.07
C ARG A 274 3.14 -25.68 -20.82
N ILE A 275 4.39 -25.72 -20.36
CA ILE A 275 5.22 -24.51 -20.17
C ILE A 275 5.37 -23.72 -21.48
N GLN A 276 5.57 -24.41 -22.62
CA GLN A 276 5.65 -23.74 -23.92
C GLN A 276 4.31 -23.11 -24.35
N ARG A 277 3.17 -23.77 -24.07
CA ARG A 277 1.82 -23.19 -24.27
C ARG A 277 1.62 -21.94 -23.40
N PHE A 278 2.00 -21.97 -22.12
CA PHE A 278 1.87 -20.81 -21.22
C PHE A 278 2.73 -19.62 -21.68
N LYS A 279 3.98 -19.86 -22.08
CA LYS A 279 4.87 -18.83 -22.65
C LYS A 279 4.27 -18.17 -23.91
N LEU A 280 3.59 -18.94 -24.76
CA LEU A 280 2.90 -18.43 -25.95
C LEU A 280 1.67 -17.58 -25.58
N LEU A 281 0.83 -18.06 -24.66
CA LEU A 281 -0.35 -17.33 -24.18
C LEU A 281 0.02 -16.01 -23.51
N ASP A 282 1.02 -16.01 -22.61
CA ASP A 282 1.51 -14.81 -21.94
C ASP A 282 2.06 -13.78 -22.95
N LYS A 283 2.69 -14.24 -24.02
CA LYS A 283 3.17 -13.37 -25.12
C LYS A 283 2.01 -12.75 -25.90
N GLN A 284 0.96 -13.52 -26.19
CA GLN A 284 -0.24 -13.03 -26.88
C GLN A 284 -0.99 -11.98 -26.03
N GLN A 285 -1.20 -12.27 -24.74
CA GLN A 285 -1.84 -11.34 -23.80
C GLN A 285 -1.05 -10.02 -23.66
N LYS A 286 0.29 -10.08 -23.59
CA LYS A 286 1.15 -8.89 -23.53
C LYS A 286 1.03 -8.01 -24.79
N GLU A 287 0.94 -8.60 -25.98
CA GLU A 287 0.76 -7.80 -27.21
C GLU A 287 -0.68 -7.24 -27.31
N GLN A 288 -1.70 -8.00 -26.90
CA GLN A 288 -3.09 -7.51 -26.80
C GLN A 288 -3.20 -6.31 -25.85
N ALA A 289 -2.69 -6.42 -24.62
CA ALA A 289 -2.69 -5.33 -23.64
C ALA A 289 -1.92 -4.09 -24.13
N LYS A 290 -0.87 -4.26 -24.95
CA LYS A 290 -0.11 -3.18 -25.58
C LYS A 290 -0.89 -2.50 -26.70
N ILE A 291 -1.67 -3.24 -27.49
CA ILE A 291 -2.61 -2.70 -28.48
C ILE A 291 -3.73 -1.93 -27.78
N GLU A 292 -4.34 -2.50 -26.74
CA GLU A 292 -5.39 -1.84 -25.95
C GLU A 292 -4.90 -0.55 -25.28
N ARG A 293 -3.70 -0.56 -24.67
CA ARG A 293 -3.10 0.62 -24.05
C ARG A 293 -2.87 1.74 -25.07
N ARG A 294 -2.46 1.41 -26.30
CA ARG A 294 -2.33 2.39 -27.41
C ARG A 294 -3.69 2.96 -27.80
N LEU A 295 -4.72 2.12 -27.95
CA LEU A 295 -6.08 2.55 -28.28
C LEU A 295 -6.69 3.43 -27.18
N ALA A 296 -6.51 3.08 -25.91
CA ALA A 296 -6.95 3.87 -24.76
C ALA A 296 -6.24 5.24 -24.70
N GLN A 297 -4.94 5.29 -24.99
CA GLN A 297 -4.19 6.54 -25.05
C GLN A 297 -4.63 7.44 -26.20
N GLN A 298 -5.01 6.87 -27.35
CA GLN A 298 -5.61 7.62 -28.46
C GLN A 298 -6.99 8.20 -28.07
N LYS A 299 -7.89 7.37 -27.53
CA LYS A 299 -9.22 7.81 -27.06
C LYS A 299 -9.13 8.89 -25.98
N LYS A 300 -8.19 8.78 -25.04
CA LYS A 300 -7.96 9.81 -24.01
C LYS A 300 -7.53 11.15 -24.61
N LYS A 301 -6.58 11.16 -25.56
CA LYS A 301 -6.16 12.39 -26.25
C LYS A 301 -7.30 13.04 -27.04
N GLU A 302 -8.16 12.23 -27.64
CA GLU A 302 -9.34 12.73 -28.36
C GLU A 302 -10.38 13.34 -27.41
N GLN A 303 -10.66 12.70 -26.27
CA GLN A 303 -11.52 13.25 -25.22
C GLN A 303 -10.96 14.54 -24.60
N GLU A 304 -9.64 14.61 -24.36
CA GLU A 304 -8.98 15.82 -23.87
C GLU A 304 -9.10 16.98 -24.86
N ARG A 305 -8.93 16.73 -26.17
CA ARG A 305 -9.12 17.75 -27.22
C ARG A 305 -10.57 18.24 -27.28
N LEU A 306 -11.55 17.34 -27.26
CA LEU A 306 -12.98 17.69 -27.25
C LEU A 306 -13.36 18.51 -26.00
N GLY A 307 -12.82 18.15 -24.83
CA GLY A 307 -13.03 18.89 -23.59
C GLY A 307 -12.46 20.32 -23.64
N GLN A 308 -11.26 20.50 -24.21
CA GLN A 308 -10.67 21.82 -24.42
C GLN A 308 -11.48 22.69 -25.38
N GLU A 309 -11.98 22.11 -26.48
CA GLU A 309 -12.85 22.81 -27.44
C GLU A 309 -14.22 23.21 -26.85
N GLU A 310 -14.75 22.44 -25.89
CA GLU A 310 -15.99 22.77 -25.18
C GLU A 310 -15.77 23.85 -24.11
N GLU A 311 -14.66 23.75 -23.36
CA GLU A 311 -14.30 24.76 -22.35
C GLU A 311 -14.00 26.12 -22.98
N GLN A 312 -13.29 26.15 -24.12
CA GLN A 312 -13.03 27.39 -24.85
C GLN A 312 -14.34 28.06 -25.29
N ARG A 313 -15.29 27.30 -25.85
CA ARG A 313 -16.62 27.82 -26.25
C ARG A 313 -17.38 28.45 -25.07
N LYS A 314 -17.36 27.81 -23.89
CA LYS A 314 -18.01 28.34 -22.68
C LYS A 314 -17.34 29.64 -22.19
N ARG A 315 -16.01 29.74 -22.26
CA ARG A 315 -15.28 30.98 -21.90
C ARG A 315 -15.61 32.13 -22.86
N GLU A 316 -15.65 31.87 -24.17
CA GLU A 316 -16.01 32.87 -25.18
C GLU A 316 -17.46 33.37 -25.04
N GLU A 317 -18.40 32.48 -24.69
CA GLU A 317 -19.79 32.84 -24.42
C GLU A 317 -19.92 33.69 -23.15
N GLN A 318 -19.25 33.30 -22.06
CA GLN A 318 -19.25 34.07 -20.81
C GLN A 318 -18.67 35.48 -21.00
N GLU A 319 -17.54 35.62 -21.72
CA GLU A 319 -16.91 36.92 -21.98
C GLU A 319 -17.83 37.86 -22.79
N ARG A 320 -18.59 37.33 -23.76
CA ARG A 320 -19.61 38.11 -24.50
C ARG A 320 -20.70 38.63 -23.57
N LEU A 321 -21.19 37.77 -22.67
CA LEU A 321 -22.29 38.07 -21.77
C LEU A 321 -21.88 39.09 -20.68
N GLU A 322 -20.64 39.03 -20.21
CA GLU A 322 -20.03 40.03 -19.33
C GLU A 322 -19.82 41.38 -20.03
N LYS A 323 -19.31 41.39 -21.27
CA LYS A 323 -19.18 42.61 -22.08
C LYS A 323 -20.52 43.30 -22.32
N GLN A 324 -21.59 42.54 -22.58
CA GLN A 324 -22.93 43.07 -22.76
C GLN A 324 -23.46 43.72 -21.45
N LYS A 325 -23.35 43.02 -20.31
CA LYS A 325 -23.74 43.56 -18.99
C LYS A 325 -22.99 44.87 -18.66
N ALA A 326 -21.68 44.92 -18.89
CA ALA A 326 -20.88 46.12 -18.64
C ALA A 326 -21.28 47.31 -19.55
N ALA A 327 -21.63 47.03 -20.80
CA ALA A 327 -22.13 48.06 -21.72
C ALA A 327 -23.49 48.63 -21.28
N ASP A 328 -24.40 47.78 -20.82
CA ASP A 328 -25.73 48.20 -20.37
C ASP A 328 -25.69 48.92 -19.01
N GLU A 329 -24.84 48.49 -18.07
CA GLU A 329 -24.60 49.23 -16.82
C GLU A 329 -24.04 50.64 -17.09
N LYS A 330 -23.11 50.77 -18.04
CA LYS A 330 -22.57 52.07 -18.45
C LYS A 330 -23.67 52.99 -19.00
N LYS A 331 -24.60 52.48 -19.83
CA LYS A 331 -25.75 53.25 -20.33
C LYS A 331 -26.63 53.75 -19.17
N GLN A 332 -26.95 52.87 -18.21
CA GLN A 332 -27.78 53.23 -17.05
C GLN A 332 -27.14 54.31 -16.18
N ARG A 333 -25.83 54.23 -15.92
CA ARG A 333 -25.10 55.27 -15.16
C ARG A 333 -25.13 56.64 -15.86
N GLU A 334 -25.00 56.68 -17.18
CA GLU A 334 -25.09 57.94 -17.95
C GLU A 334 -26.52 58.52 -17.99
N LEU A 335 -27.56 57.68 -18.04
CA LEU A 335 -28.95 58.13 -17.89
C LEU A 335 -29.21 58.70 -16.49
N GLY A 336 -28.73 58.04 -15.44
CA GLY A 336 -28.85 58.51 -14.06
C GLY A 336 -28.22 59.88 -13.82
N LYS A 337 -27.01 60.12 -14.35
CA LYS A 337 -26.33 61.44 -14.30
C LYS A 337 -27.17 62.54 -14.94
N LYS A 338 -27.73 62.29 -16.14
CA LYS A 338 -28.56 63.26 -16.86
C LYS A 338 -29.83 63.61 -16.08
N ALA A 339 -30.51 62.61 -15.51
CA ALA A 339 -31.70 62.82 -14.68
C ALA A 339 -31.40 63.67 -13.42
N LEU A 340 -30.30 63.37 -12.71
CA LEU A 340 -29.87 64.16 -11.54
C LEU A 340 -29.54 65.62 -11.93
N GLN A 341 -28.85 65.83 -13.05
CA GLN A 341 -28.53 67.18 -13.54
C GLN A 341 -29.80 67.96 -13.94
N GLN A 342 -30.81 67.28 -14.49
CA GLN A 342 -32.11 67.88 -14.81
C GLN A 342 -32.88 68.28 -13.54
N ALA A 343 -32.91 67.44 -12.51
CA ALA A 343 -33.55 67.76 -11.21
C ALA A 343 -32.90 68.98 -10.53
N ARG A 344 -31.56 69.04 -10.51
CA ARG A 344 -30.79 70.21 -10.03
C ARG A 344 -31.12 71.50 -10.80
N LYS A 345 -31.38 71.39 -12.11
CA LYS A 345 -31.79 72.55 -12.92
C LYS A 345 -33.21 73.00 -12.58
N ALA A 346 -34.14 72.06 -12.40
CA ALA A 346 -35.53 72.37 -12.05
C ALA A 346 -35.64 73.12 -10.71
N LEU A 347 -34.92 72.67 -9.67
CA LEU A 347 -34.92 73.36 -8.37
C LEU A 347 -34.40 74.80 -8.46
N ARG A 348 -33.30 75.04 -9.17
CA ARG A 348 -32.77 76.39 -9.40
C ARG A 348 -33.76 77.28 -10.16
N GLN A 349 -34.42 76.74 -11.19
CA GLN A 349 -35.40 77.49 -11.98
C GLN A 349 -36.65 77.85 -11.15
N ALA A 350 -37.11 76.96 -10.27
CA ALA A 350 -38.20 77.26 -9.35
C ALA A 350 -37.83 78.43 -8.41
N ALA A 351 -36.65 78.37 -7.78
CA ALA A 351 -36.16 79.42 -6.89
C ALA A 351 -35.98 80.78 -7.58
N ASP A 352 -35.41 80.80 -8.78
CA ASP A 352 -35.22 82.02 -9.58
C ASP A 352 -36.57 82.63 -9.99
N SER A 353 -37.53 81.81 -10.41
CA SER A 353 -38.88 82.27 -10.80
C SER A 353 -39.66 82.93 -9.65
N SER A 354 -39.42 82.47 -8.41
CA SER A 354 -40.00 83.03 -7.19
C SER A 354 -39.16 84.16 -6.57
N LYS A 355 -38.11 84.65 -7.26
CA LYS A 355 -37.14 85.63 -6.74
C LYS A 355 -36.55 85.25 -5.37
N TYR A 356 -36.29 83.95 -5.18
CA TYR A 356 -35.82 83.37 -3.91
C TYR A 356 -36.73 83.71 -2.71
N TRP A 357 -38.03 83.92 -2.97
CA TRP A 357 -39.11 84.21 -2.01
C TRP A 357 -38.92 85.46 -1.15
N ALA A 358 -37.94 86.32 -1.47
CA ALA A 358 -37.56 87.47 -0.67
C ALA A 358 -37.59 88.80 -1.44
N ASP A 359 -37.93 89.86 -0.72
CA ASP A 359 -37.98 91.26 -1.18
C ASP A 359 -36.69 92.04 -0.86
N CYS A 360 -35.89 91.60 0.12
CA CYS A 360 -34.59 92.19 0.45
C CYS A 360 -33.39 91.29 0.10
N HIS A 361 -32.27 91.93 -0.25
CA HIS A 361 -31.09 91.27 -0.83
C HIS A 361 -30.43 90.24 0.11
N GLU A 362 -30.34 90.55 1.41
CA GLU A 362 -29.75 89.66 2.43
C GLU A 362 -30.51 88.32 2.55
N LYS A 363 -31.86 88.39 2.53
CA LYS A 363 -32.72 87.22 2.54
C LYS A 363 -32.60 86.40 1.24
N GLN A 364 -32.54 87.05 0.08
CA GLN A 364 -32.33 86.38 -1.21
C GLN A 364 -31.02 85.59 -1.25
N MET A 365 -29.90 86.19 -0.80
CA MET A 365 -28.59 85.52 -0.75
C MET A 365 -28.62 84.25 0.11
N ARG A 366 -29.30 84.29 1.26
CA ARG A 366 -29.45 83.13 2.15
C ARG A 366 -30.22 81.98 1.51
N CYS A 367 -31.29 82.28 0.76
CA CYS A 367 -32.00 81.26 -0.02
C CYS A 367 -31.16 80.72 -1.20
N MET A 368 -30.36 81.55 -1.87
CA MET A 368 -29.45 81.10 -2.93
C MET A 368 -28.41 80.09 -2.40
N GLU A 369 -27.80 80.36 -1.25
CA GLU A 369 -26.84 79.45 -0.61
C GLU A 369 -27.48 78.10 -0.22
N GLU A 370 -28.72 78.13 0.27
CA GLU A 370 -29.47 76.92 0.65
C GLU A 370 -29.81 76.07 -0.59
N VAL A 371 -30.30 76.68 -1.67
CA VAL A 371 -30.60 76.01 -2.95
C VAL A 371 -29.36 75.33 -3.54
N GLU A 372 -28.19 75.99 -3.50
CA GLU A 372 -26.94 75.39 -3.98
C GLU A 372 -26.45 74.25 -3.08
N ARG A 373 -26.56 74.40 -1.75
CA ARG A 373 -26.22 73.34 -0.79
C ARG A 373 -27.07 72.08 -1.02
N ILE A 374 -28.38 72.25 -1.17
CA ILE A 374 -29.32 71.17 -1.49
C ILE A 374 -29.01 70.56 -2.87
N CYS A 375 -28.73 71.38 -3.89
CA CYS A 375 -28.33 70.89 -5.21
C CYS A 375 -27.09 70.00 -5.16
N LEU A 376 -26.12 70.27 -4.27
CA LEU A 376 -24.92 69.46 -4.13
C LEU A 376 -25.15 68.17 -3.33
N ALA A 377 -25.95 68.23 -2.25
CA ALA A 377 -26.15 67.13 -1.32
C ALA A 377 -27.25 66.14 -1.72
N ALA A 378 -28.40 66.61 -2.19
CA ALA A 378 -29.61 65.79 -2.37
C ALA A 378 -29.63 64.97 -3.67
N ASP A 379 -30.38 63.86 -3.64
CA ASP A 379 -30.61 63.01 -4.80
C ASP A 379 -31.66 63.59 -5.78
N LYS A 380 -31.87 62.92 -6.91
CA LYS A 380 -32.76 63.42 -7.98
C LYS A 380 -34.22 63.52 -7.52
N ASP A 381 -34.65 62.66 -6.60
CA ASP A 381 -36.05 62.47 -6.25
C ASP A 381 -36.44 63.49 -5.18
N VAL A 382 -35.58 63.68 -4.16
CA VAL A 382 -35.68 64.78 -3.18
C VAL A 382 -35.63 66.15 -3.89
N LEU A 383 -34.74 66.34 -4.86
CA LEU A 383 -34.64 67.60 -5.62
C LEU A 383 -35.91 67.93 -6.41
N ASN A 384 -36.53 66.93 -7.06
CA ASN A 384 -37.77 67.13 -7.80
C ASN A 384 -38.97 67.37 -6.86
N GLU A 385 -39.07 66.62 -5.76
CA GLU A 385 -40.11 66.80 -4.75
C GLU A 385 -40.03 68.19 -4.10
N LEU A 386 -38.83 68.66 -3.79
CA LEU A 386 -38.60 69.98 -3.22
C LEU A 386 -38.93 71.09 -4.23
N ALA A 387 -38.49 70.95 -5.49
CA ALA A 387 -38.79 71.92 -6.55
C ALA A 387 -40.30 72.08 -6.77
N ALA A 388 -41.06 70.98 -6.72
CA ALA A 388 -42.51 71.00 -6.82
C ALA A 388 -43.17 71.72 -5.63
N LYS A 389 -42.76 71.42 -4.39
CA LYS A 389 -43.34 72.03 -3.18
C LYS A 389 -43.01 73.51 -3.03
N LEU A 390 -41.82 73.93 -3.45
CA LEU A 390 -41.38 75.32 -3.41
C LEU A 390 -42.10 76.22 -4.44
N ALA A 391 -42.63 75.65 -5.53
CA ALA A 391 -43.30 76.40 -6.59
C ALA A 391 -44.58 77.13 -6.12
N ASP A 392 -45.31 76.56 -5.15
CA ASP A 392 -46.57 77.12 -4.65
C ASP A 392 -46.38 78.08 -3.45
N ILE A 393 -45.20 78.12 -2.84
CA ILE A 393 -44.90 78.96 -1.68
C ILE A 393 -44.65 80.41 -2.11
N LYS A 394 -45.18 81.37 -1.33
CA LYS A 394 -45.08 82.82 -1.59
C LYS A 394 -44.39 83.62 -0.48
N LEU A 395 -44.17 82.99 0.68
CA LEU A 395 -43.57 83.63 1.86
C LEU A 395 -42.13 83.13 2.04
N TYR A 396 -41.24 84.06 2.38
CA TYR A 396 -39.81 83.80 2.59
C TYR A 396 -39.56 82.74 3.67
N ASP A 397 -40.16 82.93 4.84
CA ASP A 397 -39.85 82.12 6.02
C ASP A 397 -40.33 80.66 5.82
N ASP A 398 -41.51 80.45 5.21
CA ASP A 398 -42.03 79.13 4.82
C ASP A 398 -41.11 78.42 3.81
N ALA A 399 -40.59 79.15 2.81
CA ALA A 399 -39.70 78.58 1.80
C ALA A 399 -38.34 78.21 2.40
N LEU A 400 -37.79 79.08 3.26
CA LEU A 400 -36.52 78.85 3.94
C LEU A 400 -36.63 77.67 4.92
N ASP A 401 -37.70 77.57 5.71
CA ASP A 401 -37.92 76.43 6.60
C ASP A 401 -38.11 75.12 5.81
N LEU A 402 -38.81 75.14 4.67
CA LEU A 402 -38.93 73.95 3.82
C LEU A 402 -37.56 73.49 3.28
N MET A 403 -36.70 74.43 2.87
CA MET A 403 -35.34 74.15 2.39
C MET A 403 -34.42 73.67 3.52
N LEU A 404 -34.39 74.35 4.67
CA LEU A 404 -33.62 73.95 5.86
C LEU A 404 -34.03 72.56 6.39
N ASN A 405 -35.30 72.18 6.21
CA ASN A 405 -35.80 70.85 6.59
C ASN A 405 -35.62 69.79 5.49
N ALA A 406 -35.25 70.17 4.26
CA ALA A 406 -35.04 69.23 3.15
C ALA A 406 -33.87 68.28 3.41
N CYS A 407 -32.73 68.82 3.88
CA CYS A 407 -31.55 68.02 4.23
C CYS A 407 -31.65 67.36 5.62
N ARG A 408 -32.35 67.96 6.60
CA ARG A 408 -32.49 67.40 7.97
C ARG A 408 -33.24 66.06 8.04
N LYS A 409 -33.92 65.66 6.97
CA LYS A 409 -34.58 64.36 6.88
C LYS A 409 -33.63 63.18 6.62
N GLU A 410 -32.37 63.43 6.25
CA GLU A 410 -31.36 62.36 6.15
C GLU A 410 -30.65 62.10 7.50
N ASP A 411 -30.33 63.16 8.27
CA ASP A 411 -29.72 63.05 9.61
C ASP A 411 -30.54 62.21 10.60
N THR A 412 -31.87 62.18 10.44
CA THR A 412 -32.78 61.38 11.29
C THR A 412 -33.06 59.98 10.75
N ALA A 413 -32.69 59.67 9.50
CA ALA A 413 -32.87 58.36 8.87
C ALA A 413 -31.63 57.46 8.98
N GLU A 414 -30.41 58.02 9.05
CA GLU A 414 -29.19 57.21 9.21
C GLU A 414 -28.96 56.76 10.67
N ALA A 415 -29.49 57.48 11.66
CA ALA A 415 -29.40 57.12 13.08
C ALA A 415 -30.11 55.79 13.44
N THR A 416 -30.97 55.24 12.56
CA THR A 416 -31.72 53.99 12.80
C THR A 416 -31.35 52.82 11.89
N LYS A 417 -30.31 52.96 11.04
CA LYS A 417 -29.72 51.83 10.28
C LYS A 417 -28.36 51.34 10.80
N ALA A 418 -27.76 52.03 11.77
CA ALA A 418 -26.48 51.64 12.37
C ALA A 418 -26.56 50.55 13.46
N LYS A 419 -27.54 49.63 13.39
CA LYS A 419 -27.70 48.56 14.40
C LYS A 419 -28.24 47.22 13.90
N VAL A 420 -27.80 46.74 12.73
CA VAL A 420 -27.69 45.31 12.35
C VAL A 420 -26.64 45.20 11.24
N ASN A 421 -25.74 44.20 11.34
CA ASN A 421 -24.64 43.79 10.43
C ASN A 421 -23.20 44.14 10.83
N SER A 422 -22.79 43.67 12.00
CA SER A 422 -21.37 43.38 12.28
C SER A 422 -20.94 42.03 11.71
N THR A 423 -20.76 41.93 10.38
CA THR A 423 -20.04 40.80 9.75
C THR A 423 -19.12 41.26 8.62
N ALA A 424 -17.81 41.03 8.82
CA ALA A 424 -16.73 40.97 7.85
C ALA A 424 -16.80 41.86 6.57
N LYS A 425 -16.14 43.02 6.61
CA LYS A 425 -15.49 43.61 5.43
C LYS A 425 -14.06 44.02 5.76
N ASP A 426 -13.16 43.79 4.81
CA ASP A 426 -11.72 44.01 4.96
C ASP A 426 -11.35 45.43 5.38
N VAL A 427 -10.70 45.55 6.54
CA VAL A 427 -9.87 46.72 6.85
C VAL A 427 -8.69 46.70 5.89
N LYS A 428 -8.69 47.62 4.92
CA LYS A 428 -7.62 47.79 3.93
C LYS A 428 -6.32 48.17 4.64
N THR A 429 -5.42 47.20 4.79
CA THR A 429 -4.13 47.38 5.46
C THR A 429 -3.29 48.43 4.73
N SER A 430 -3.10 49.60 5.35
CA SER A 430 -2.14 50.59 4.91
C SER A 430 -0.71 50.13 5.19
N TRP A 431 0.22 50.59 4.37
CA TRP A 431 1.66 50.33 4.50
C TRP A 431 2.39 51.66 4.55
N THR A 432 3.16 51.87 5.61
CA THR A 432 3.97 53.07 5.79
C THR A 432 5.29 52.97 5.01
N MET A 433 5.95 54.11 4.77
CA MET A 433 7.25 54.14 4.08
C MET A 433 8.32 53.31 4.82
N ASN A 434 8.30 53.34 6.16
CA ASN A 434 9.18 52.51 6.99
C ASN A 434 8.89 51.01 6.81
N GLU A 435 7.62 50.58 6.87
CA GLU A 435 7.25 49.18 6.65
C GLU A 435 7.64 48.68 5.24
N ASN A 436 7.60 49.54 4.22
CA ASN A 436 8.09 49.20 2.87
C ASN A 436 9.63 49.07 2.83
N GLN A 437 10.39 49.88 3.57
CA GLN A 437 11.85 49.73 3.69
C GLN A 437 12.22 48.45 4.46
N LEU A 438 11.51 48.14 5.54
CA LEU A 438 11.65 46.88 6.27
C LEU A 438 11.28 45.67 5.40
N LEU A 439 10.28 45.80 4.53
CA LEU A 439 9.92 44.76 3.56
C LEU A 439 11.03 44.50 2.53
N ILE A 440 11.65 45.56 2.00
CA ILE A 440 12.81 45.44 1.09
C ILE A 440 13.97 44.76 1.83
N LYS A 441 14.30 45.21 3.04
CA LYS A 441 15.37 44.63 3.86
C LYS A 441 15.11 43.15 4.18
N ALA A 442 13.89 42.80 4.62
CA ALA A 442 13.49 41.43 4.85
C ALA A 442 13.59 40.58 3.56
N SER A 443 13.25 41.13 2.39
CA SER A 443 13.32 40.41 1.12
C SER A 443 14.75 40.09 0.67
N THR A 444 15.75 40.87 1.12
CA THR A 444 17.18 40.60 0.88
C THR A 444 17.80 39.73 1.97
N THR A 445 17.35 39.85 3.23
CA THR A 445 17.76 38.97 4.34
C THR A 445 17.24 37.54 4.16
N PHE A 446 16.04 37.37 3.61
CA PHE A 446 15.42 36.07 3.34
C PHE A 446 15.23 35.90 1.82
N PRO A 447 16.18 35.28 1.10
CA PRO A 447 16.11 35.10 -0.36
C PRO A 447 15.13 33.99 -0.80
N VAL A 448 14.98 33.81 -2.12
CA VAL A 448 14.14 32.74 -2.69
C VAL A 448 14.81 31.38 -2.42
N GLY A 449 14.24 30.62 -1.48
CA GLY A 449 14.79 29.34 -1.00
C GLY A 449 14.64 29.14 0.51
N THR A 450 14.43 30.21 1.28
CA THR A 450 14.16 30.13 2.72
C THR A 450 12.83 29.42 3.00
N VAL A 451 12.85 28.40 3.87
CA VAL A 451 11.63 27.73 4.38
C VAL A 451 10.82 28.72 5.20
N ASP A 452 9.49 28.77 5.03
CA ASP A 452 8.60 29.73 5.68
C ASP A 452 8.99 31.21 5.53
N ARG A 453 9.61 31.55 4.38
CA ARG A 453 10.04 32.90 3.99
C ARG A 453 9.01 34.00 4.33
N TRP A 454 7.74 33.77 4.04
CA TRP A 454 6.70 34.78 4.20
C TRP A 454 6.35 35.04 5.68
N ASN A 455 6.30 33.99 6.50
CA ASN A 455 6.21 34.09 7.96
C ASN A 455 7.43 34.81 8.55
N GLN A 456 8.64 34.45 8.14
CA GLN A 456 9.88 35.10 8.64
C GLN A 456 9.94 36.58 8.26
N MET A 457 9.59 36.94 7.02
CA MET A 457 9.47 38.33 6.59
C MET A 457 8.37 39.08 7.36
N ALA A 458 7.22 38.46 7.62
CA ALA A 458 6.15 39.07 8.42
C ALA A 458 6.57 39.31 9.87
N ALA A 459 7.22 38.34 10.51
CA ALA A 459 7.77 38.45 11.86
C ALA A 459 8.78 39.60 11.95
N TYR A 460 9.77 39.64 11.04
CA TYR A 460 10.78 40.69 10.97
C TYR A 460 10.18 42.10 10.85
N ILE A 461 9.17 42.27 9.99
CA ILE A 461 8.48 43.56 9.82
C ILE A 461 7.67 43.93 11.08
N ASN A 462 7.00 42.97 11.71
CA ASN A 462 6.21 43.20 12.93
C ASN A 462 7.07 43.52 14.16
N GLU A 463 8.28 42.98 14.23
CA GLU A 463 9.26 43.23 15.29
C GLU A 463 9.87 44.64 15.17
N HIS A 464 10.32 44.99 13.96
CA HIS A 464 11.09 46.21 13.68
C HIS A 464 10.28 47.43 13.24
N ARG A 465 8.97 47.31 13.00
CA ARG A 465 8.11 48.47 12.71
C ARG A 465 8.10 49.44 13.91
N THR A 466 8.23 50.73 13.61
CA THR A 466 8.20 51.81 14.62
C THR A 466 6.81 52.03 15.21
N ASP A 467 5.76 51.82 14.42
CA ASP A 467 4.38 51.93 14.89
C ASP A 467 3.77 50.53 15.12
N LYS A 468 3.58 50.20 16.41
CA LYS A 468 2.98 48.95 16.86
C LYS A 468 1.48 49.08 17.17
N SER A 469 0.87 50.26 16.99
CA SER A 469 -0.57 50.49 17.23
C SER A 469 -1.47 49.79 16.20
N THR A 470 -0.98 49.61 14.98
CA THR A 470 -1.70 48.92 13.90
C THR A 470 -1.64 47.41 14.05
N ARG A 471 -2.64 46.67 13.52
CA ARG A 471 -2.63 45.19 13.55
C ARG A 471 -1.33 44.61 12.94
N PRO A 472 -0.78 43.50 13.47
CA PRO A 472 0.36 42.84 12.86
C PRO A 472 0.10 42.49 11.39
N LYS A 473 1.10 42.64 10.52
CA LYS A 473 1.03 42.19 9.12
C LYS A 473 1.07 40.67 9.09
N THR A 474 0.19 40.05 8.30
CA THR A 474 0.18 38.60 8.05
C THR A 474 1.03 38.24 6.84
N GLU A 475 1.36 36.96 6.64
CA GLU A 475 1.99 36.47 5.40
C GLU A 475 1.23 36.94 4.14
N LYS A 476 -0.11 36.92 4.20
CA LYS A 476 -0.98 37.34 3.10
C LYS A 476 -0.85 38.83 2.81
N ASP A 477 -0.70 39.68 3.83
CA ASP A 477 -0.41 41.10 3.65
C ASP A 477 0.97 41.30 2.99
N VAL A 478 2.00 40.59 3.47
CA VAL A 478 3.37 40.66 2.95
C VAL A 478 3.43 40.22 1.47
N ILE A 479 2.86 39.07 1.12
CA ILE A 479 2.81 38.55 -0.26
C ILE A 479 2.07 39.55 -1.17
N LYS A 480 0.95 40.12 -0.71
CA LYS A 480 0.16 41.09 -1.46
C LYS A 480 0.95 42.39 -1.70
N GLN A 481 1.70 42.86 -0.70
CA GLN A 481 2.52 44.06 -0.81
C GLN A 481 3.76 43.86 -1.69
N VAL A 482 4.46 42.72 -1.59
CA VAL A 482 5.60 42.43 -2.49
C VAL A 482 5.15 42.42 -3.95
N LYS A 483 4.00 41.80 -4.25
CA LYS A 483 3.42 41.84 -5.61
C LYS A 483 3.00 43.25 -6.04
N ALA A 484 2.49 44.07 -5.12
CA ALA A 484 2.15 45.47 -5.40
C ALA A 484 3.39 46.33 -5.69
N VAL A 485 4.47 46.17 -4.92
CA VAL A 485 5.75 46.87 -5.10
C VAL A 485 6.46 46.44 -6.39
N GLN A 486 6.42 45.14 -6.75
CA GLN A 486 6.91 44.66 -8.05
C GLN A 486 6.12 45.27 -9.22
N ASN A 487 4.81 45.43 -9.09
CA ASN A 487 3.97 46.07 -10.12
C ASN A 487 4.11 47.61 -10.19
N MET A 488 4.81 48.25 -9.25
CA MET A 488 5.06 49.70 -9.26
C MET A 488 6.31 50.11 -10.05
N GLN A 489 7.14 49.17 -10.52
CA GLN A 489 8.28 49.49 -11.38
C GLN A 489 7.84 49.63 -12.85
N PHE A 490 7.71 50.87 -13.32
CA PHE A 490 7.51 51.18 -14.74
C PHE A 490 8.74 51.83 -15.39
N LYS A 491 8.83 51.65 -16.70
CA LYS A 491 9.93 51.94 -17.64
C LYS A 491 10.71 53.25 -17.39
N PRO A 492 12.03 53.29 -17.67
CA PRO A 492 12.79 54.53 -17.69
C PRO A 492 12.31 55.44 -18.82
N ALA A 493 12.17 56.74 -18.53
CA ALA A 493 11.86 57.77 -19.51
C ALA A 493 13.16 58.48 -19.93
N THR A 494 13.47 58.44 -21.21
CA THR A 494 14.49 59.28 -21.84
C THR A 494 13.97 59.79 -23.17
N ASP A 495 13.41 61.00 -23.17
CA ASP A 495 13.65 61.94 -24.27
C ASP A 495 13.28 63.38 -23.88
N GLN A 496 14.05 64.33 -24.40
CA GLN A 496 13.89 65.80 -24.33
C GLN A 496 14.05 66.40 -22.90
N HIS A 497 14.95 67.37 -22.66
CA HIS A 497 15.42 68.45 -23.54
C HIS A 497 16.94 68.63 -23.63
N LYS A 498 17.40 69.05 -24.81
CA LYS A 498 18.67 69.76 -25.02
C LYS A 498 18.54 71.23 -24.60
N LEU A 499 19.40 71.69 -23.71
CA LEU A 499 19.98 73.04 -23.57
C LEU A 499 21.28 72.84 -22.73
N GLY A 500 22.47 73.36 -23.02
CA GLY A 500 22.98 74.09 -24.18
C GLY A 500 24.40 74.61 -23.84
N ASN A 501 25.42 74.25 -24.63
CA ASN A 501 26.82 74.72 -24.64
C ASN A 501 27.64 74.86 -23.32
N GLY A 502 28.80 74.20 -23.31
CA GLY A 502 29.91 74.46 -22.38
C GLY A 502 31.22 73.84 -22.90
N VAL A 503 31.96 74.58 -23.73
CA VAL A 503 33.17 74.10 -24.44
C VAL A 503 34.45 74.46 -23.68
N ILE A 504 35.18 73.44 -23.17
CA ILE A 504 36.65 73.38 -22.96
C ILE A 504 36.99 71.86 -22.96
N VAL A 505 37.67 71.21 -23.91
CA VAL A 505 38.94 71.41 -24.66
C VAL A 505 40.20 70.91 -23.90
N ASN A 506 40.92 69.98 -24.56
CA ASN A 506 42.14 69.20 -24.20
C ASN A 506 41.82 67.82 -23.58
N GLY A 507 42.18 66.67 -24.15
CA GLY A 507 43.35 66.32 -24.99
C GLY A 507 44.33 65.51 -24.10
N THR A 508 44.81 64.31 -24.41
CA THR A 508 44.72 63.44 -25.60
C THR A 508 44.21 62.03 -25.16
N SER A 509 44.14 60.94 -25.93
CA SER A 509 44.64 60.62 -27.29
C SER A 509 43.78 59.53 -27.97
N GLU A 510 44.17 59.10 -29.17
CA GLU A 510 43.47 58.10 -29.99
C GLU A 510 43.93 56.66 -29.72
N THR A 511 43.00 55.70 -29.77
CA THR A 511 43.16 54.40 -30.46
C THR A 511 41.82 53.68 -30.61
N ALA A 512 41.66 52.91 -31.69
CA ALA A 512 40.37 52.45 -32.19
C ALA A 512 39.73 51.30 -31.39
N ALA A 513 38.39 51.22 -31.43
CA ALA A 513 37.62 50.14 -30.83
C ALA A 513 37.87 48.78 -31.52
N PRO A 514 38.11 47.69 -30.78
CA PRO A 514 38.09 46.34 -31.33
C PRO A 514 36.65 45.85 -31.50
N LYS A 515 36.39 45.21 -32.65
CA LYS A 515 35.09 44.57 -32.97
C LYS A 515 34.84 43.37 -32.04
N SER A 516 33.57 43.05 -31.79
CA SER A 516 33.13 41.89 -31.01
C SER A 516 33.66 40.56 -31.59
N GLU A 517 34.47 39.83 -30.81
CA GLU A 517 35.35 38.76 -31.30
C GLU A 517 34.83 37.33 -31.04
N ASP A 518 33.57 36.99 -31.31
CA ASP A 518 33.10 35.59 -31.12
C ASP A 518 31.90 35.10 -31.98
N ASP A 519 31.59 35.74 -33.12
CA ASP A 519 30.58 35.23 -34.05
C ASP A 519 31.13 34.10 -34.94
N TRP A 520 30.72 32.87 -34.62
CA TRP A 520 30.84 31.67 -35.48
C TRP A 520 29.45 31.29 -35.99
N SER A 521 29.27 31.27 -37.31
CA SER A 521 28.02 30.80 -37.91
C SER A 521 27.86 29.29 -37.77
N ALA A 522 26.62 28.81 -37.79
CA ALA A 522 26.31 27.37 -37.73
C ALA A 522 26.95 26.57 -38.88
N LEU A 523 27.12 27.19 -40.07
CA LEU A 523 27.73 26.55 -41.24
C LEU A 523 29.26 26.40 -41.08
N GLU A 524 29.95 27.44 -40.58
CA GLU A 524 31.39 27.39 -40.28
C GLU A 524 31.70 26.38 -39.16
N GLN A 525 30.86 26.35 -38.11
CA GLN A 525 30.97 25.38 -37.02
C GLN A 525 30.79 23.94 -37.54
N LYS A 526 29.82 23.69 -38.43
CA LYS A 526 29.62 22.38 -39.05
C LYS A 526 30.82 21.95 -39.90
N ARG A 527 31.38 22.84 -40.72
CA ARG A 527 32.57 22.55 -41.53
C ARG A 527 33.83 22.32 -40.70
N LEU A 528 33.98 23.01 -39.56
CA LEU A 528 35.04 22.73 -38.58
C LEU A 528 34.91 21.30 -38.02
N GLU A 529 33.69 20.87 -37.67
CA GLU A 529 33.41 19.52 -37.16
C GLU A 529 33.62 18.42 -38.22
N GLU A 530 33.17 18.66 -39.46
CA GLU A 530 33.42 17.78 -40.61
C GLU A 530 34.94 17.64 -40.86
N GLY A 531 35.69 18.75 -40.89
CA GLY A 531 37.15 18.73 -41.02
C GLY A 531 37.88 18.03 -39.85
N LEU A 532 37.43 18.21 -38.61
CA LEU A 532 37.96 17.53 -37.44
C LEU A 532 37.72 16.01 -37.47
N LYS A 533 36.66 15.56 -38.13
CA LYS A 533 36.30 14.15 -38.33
C LYS A 533 37.05 13.52 -39.51
N MET A 534 37.26 14.27 -40.60
CA MET A 534 37.99 13.81 -41.79
C MET A 534 39.49 13.70 -41.55
N TYR A 535 40.09 14.62 -40.80
CA TYR A 535 41.52 14.62 -40.51
C TYR A 535 41.77 14.28 -39.04
N THR A 536 42.40 13.13 -38.79
CA THR A 536 42.75 12.64 -37.43
C THR A 536 43.97 13.37 -36.84
N SER A 537 44.23 13.17 -35.55
CA SER A 537 45.37 13.80 -34.84
C SER A 537 46.76 13.35 -35.31
N SER A 538 46.87 12.31 -36.15
CA SER A 538 48.15 11.77 -36.62
C SER A 538 48.71 12.48 -37.85
N ASP A 539 47.96 13.39 -38.48
CA ASP A 539 48.41 14.16 -39.65
C ASP A 539 49.10 15.48 -39.22
N PRO A 540 50.40 15.69 -39.52
CA PRO A 540 51.11 16.91 -39.14
C PRO A 540 50.52 18.21 -39.75
N ALA A 541 49.89 18.11 -40.92
CA ALA A 541 49.28 19.23 -41.64
C ALA A 541 47.76 19.36 -41.39
N ARG A 542 47.22 18.62 -40.41
CA ARG A 542 45.79 18.56 -40.07
C ARG A 542 45.12 19.94 -40.06
N TRP A 543 45.71 20.89 -39.34
CA TRP A 543 45.08 22.19 -39.10
C TRP A 543 45.08 23.12 -40.31
N ASP A 544 46.01 22.94 -41.24
CA ASP A 544 46.05 23.69 -42.51
C ASP A 544 44.94 23.18 -43.44
N LYS A 545 44.74 21.86 -43.49
CA LYS A 545 43.63 21.22 -44.22
C LYS A 545 42.26 21.57 -43.64
N ILE A 546 42.13 21.62 -42.32
CA ILE A 546 40.88 22.05 -41.64
C ILE A 546 40.59 23.54 -41.92
N ALA A 547 41.60 24.41 -41.88
CA ALA A 547 41.42 25.82 -42.20
C ALA A 547 40.98 26.03 -43.67
N ALA A 548 41.52 25.26 -44.61
CA ALA A 548 41.11 25.31 -46.01
C ALA A 548 39.62 24.92 -46.24
N LEU A 549 39.02 24.09 -45.37
CA LEU A 549 37.59 23.78 -45.42
C LEU A 549 36.70 24.90 -44.84
N VAL A 550 37.24 25.70 -43.91
CA VAL A 550 36.53 26.81 -43.26
C VAL A 550 36.98 28.12 -43.91
N GLU A 551 36.49 28.34 -45.13
CA GLU A 551 36.93 29.36 -46.12
C GLU A 551 37.29 30.77 -45.59
N ASN A 552 36.68 31.21 -44.48
CA ASN A 552 36.88 32.54 -43.86
C ASN A 552 37.58 32.53 -42.49
N LYS A 553 38.18 31.43 -42.04
CA LYS A 553 38.84 31.32 -40.71
C LYS A 553 40.27 30.78 -40.83
N THR A 554 41.22 31.38 -40.12
CA THR A 554 42.61 30.91 -40.18
C THR A 554 42.81 29.62 -39.38
N LYS A 555 43.93 28.93 -39.63
CA LYS A 555 44.41 27.82 -38.79
C LYS A 555 44.46 28.17 -37.30
N LYS A 556 44.86 29.40 -36.93
CA LYS A 556 44.86 29.85 -35.53
C LYS A 556 43.43 29.93 -34.97
N ASP A 557 42.45 30.35 -35.75
CA ASP A 557 41.06 30.50 -35.30
C ASP A 557 40.37 29.15 -35.15
N CYS A 558 40.61 28.22 -36.08
CA CYS A 558 40.14 26.83 -35.98
C CYS A 558 40.72 26.13 -34.74
N MET A 559 42.02 26.31 -34.46
CA MET A 559 42.65 25.79 -33.24
C MET A 559 42.11 26.46 -31.97
N ARG A 560 41.89 27.78 -31.98
CA ARG A 560 41.33 28.54 -30.85
C ARG A 560 39.91 28.07 -30.53
N ARG A 561 39.07 27.89 -31.56
CA ARG A 561 37.70 27.39 -31.43
C ARG A 561 37.67 25.94 -30.95
N TYR A 562 38.52 25.07 -31.49
CA TYR A 562 38.67 23.69 -30.99
C TYR A 562 39.13 23.67 -29.52
N LYS A 563 40.11 24.49 -29.13
CA LYS A 563 40.54 24.59 -27.73
C LYS A 563 39.36 25.03 -26.83
N LYS A 564 38.58 26.03 -27.24
CA LYS A 564 37.37 26.48 -26.54
C LYS A 564 36.26 25.40 -26.49
N LEU A 565 36.11 24.58 -27.53
CA LEU A 565 35.18 23.43 -27.53
C LEU A 565 35.65 22.31 -26.59
N VAL A 566 36.94 21.95 -26.62
CA VAL A 566 37.55 21.00 -25.67
C VAL A 566 37.44 21.53 -24.24
N GLU A 567 37.63 22.83 -24.03
CA GLU A 567 37.48 23.49 -22.74
C GLU A 567 36.01 23.55 -22.31
N MET A 568 35.04 23.79 -23.20
CA MET A 568 33.61 23.66 -22.88
C MET A 568 33.18 22.21 -22.62
N VAL A 569 33.78 21.21 -23.27
CA VAL A 569 33.51 19.78 -22.98
C VAL A 569 34.18 19.37 -21.67
N LYS A 570 35.40 19.83 -21.40
CA LYS A 570 36.07 19.67 -20.09
C LYS A 570 35.30 20.40 -19.01
N SER A 571 34.76 21.59 -19.26
CA SER A 571 33.92 22.35 -18.33
C SER A 571 32.50 21.82 -18.24
N LYS A 572 31.96 21.09 -19.22
CA LYS A 572 30.71 20.33 -19.06
C LYS A 572 30.92 19.03 -18.27
N LYS A 573 32.02 18.32 -18.49
CA LYS A 573 32.42 17.18 -17.65
C LYS A 573 32.77 17.63 -16.23
N ALA A 574 33.50 18.73 -16.10
CA ALA A 574 33.82 19.36 -14.83
C ALA A 574 32.57 19.95 -14.19
N SER A 575 31.63 20.61 -14.89
CA SER A 575 30.34 21.01 -14.33
C SER A 575 29.44 19.83 -13.97
N GLY A 576 29.57 18.67 -14.63
CA GLY A 576 29.01 17.42 -14.12
C GLY A 576 29.66 16.99 -12.79
N TYR A 577 30.98 17.11 -12.69
CA TYR A 577 31.77 16.87 -11.47
C TYR A 577 31.69 18.00 -10.41
N ILE A 578 31.19 19.19 -10.77
CA ILE A 578 31.18 20.41 -9.95
C ILE A 578 29.75 20.76 -9.55
N LEU A 579 28.70 20.34 -10.27
CA LEU A 579 27.41 20.08 -9.61
C LEU A 579 27.60 19.03 -8.49
N PHE A 580 28.48 18.05 -8.71
CA PHE A 580 28.84 17.04 -7.71
C PHE A 580 29.81 17.56 -6.62
N SER A 581 30.34 18.78 -6.71
CA SER A 581 31.32 19.32 -5.75
C SER A 581 30.96 20.68 -5.12
N LEU A 582 30.15 21.53 -5.77
CA LEU A 582 29.68 22.82 -5.23
C LEU A 582 28.28 22.75 -4.61
N MET A 583 27.61 21.59 -4.66
CA MET A 583 26.58 21.26 -3.66
C MET A 583 27.20 20.76 -2.33
N SER A 584 28.53 20.69 -2.21
CA SER A 584 29.24 20.20 -1.02
C SER A 584 29.79 21.31 -0.11
N LEU A 585 29.26 22.54 -0.19
CA LEU A 585 29.68 23.68 0.65
C LEU A 585 28.53 24.51 1.24
N ASP A 586 27.44 23.85 1.70
CA ASP A 586 26.78 24.28 2.96
C ASP A 586 26.01 23.17 3.69
N GLN A 587 26.46 21.92 3.60
CA GLN A 587 26.08 20.87 4.56
C GLN A 587 27.34 20.22 5.11
N ARG A 588 27.52 20.36 6.43
CA ARG A 588 28.69 19.88 7.15
C ARG A 588 28.81 18.36 7.03
N SER A 589 30.04 17.89 6.82
CA SER A 589 30.44 16.53 7.16
C SER A 589 30.01 16.22 8.59
N VAL A 590 29.02 15.34 8.75
CA VAL A 590 28.65 14.79 10.05
C VAL A 590 29.56 13.61 10.36
N ARG A 591 30.71 13.91 10.95
CA ARG A 591 31.43 12.94 11.77
C ARG A 591 30.65 12.75 13.07
N PHE A 592 30.20 11.54 13.38
CA PHE A 592 29.93 11.14 14.77
C PHE A 592 30.61 9.82 15.11
N SER A 593 31.81 9.95 15.68
CA SER A 593 32.25 9.13 16.80
C SER A 593 32.31 10.05 18.01
N ALA A 594 31.85 9.56 19.17
CA ALA A 594 31.56 10.31 20.40
C ALA A 594 30.43 11.36 20.33
N LYS A 595 29.60 11.39 21.39
CA LYS A 595 28.34 12.12 21.52
C LYS A 595 28.50 13.66 21.47
N PRO A 596 27.55 14.38 20.85
CA PRO A 596 27.17 15.74 21.24
C PRO A 596 25.68 15.86 21.62
N PRO A 597 25.23 16.99 22.21
CA PRO A 597 24.15 16.97 23.19
C PRO A 597 22.73 17.14 22.62
N LEU A 598 21.80 16.34 23.15
CA LEU A 598 20.39 16.70 23.26
C LEU A 598 20.19 17.40 24.61
N THR A 599 20.04 18.73 24.61
CA THR A 599 19.67 19.48 25.82
C THR A 599 18.17 19.40 26.04
N TYR A 600 17.74 18.41 26.84
CA TYR A 600 16.47 18.45 27.54
C TYR A 600 16.65 19.17 28.89
N PRO A 601 15.59 19.78 29.46
CA PRO A 601 15.67 20.34 30.82
C PRO A 601 16.01 19.22 31.81
N PRO A 602 16.70 19.53 32.93
CA PRO A 602 17.01 18.53 33.94
C PRO A 602 15.71 18.01 34.56
N LEU A 603 15.48 16.71 34.41
CA LEU A 603 14.50 15.95 35.15
C LEU A 603 15.28 14.98 36.03
N ASP A 604 14.91 14.91 37.30
CA ASP A 604 15.75 14.34 38.36
C ASP A 604 16.12 12.87 38.13
N GLU A 605 17.34 12.53 38.55
CA GLU A 605 17.85 11.16 38.52
C GLU A 605 17.13 10.30 39.56
N ASP A 606 15.98 9.73 39.20
CA ASP A 606 15.62 8.33 39.51
C ASP A 606 14.26 7.93 38.90
N ARG A 607 14.19 6.69 38.36
CA ARG A 607 12.99 5.97 37.85
C ARG A 607 12.42 6.28 36.44
N ASN A 608 13.21 6.33 35.37
CA ASN A 608 12.70 5.88 34.04
C ASN A 608 13.74 5.53 32.95
N VAL A 609 14.98 5.17 33.33
CA VAL A 609 16.12 5.23 32.39
C VAL A 609 16.25 4.01 31.45
N ASP A 610 15.63 2.87 31.75
CA ASP A 610 15.83 1.63 30.98
C ASP A 610 14.94 1.52 29.73
N PHE A 611 13.83 2.26 29.66
CA PHE A 611 12.99 2.31 28.45
C PHE A 611 13.71 3.04 27.31
N LEU A 612 14.45 4.12 27.64
CA LEU A 612 15.18 4.95 26.67
C LEU A 612 16.61 4.46 26.40
N ARG A 613 17.32 3.85 27.37
CA ARG A 613 18.67 3.28 27.15
C ARG A 613 18.73 2.20 26.07
N ALA A 614 17.64 1.49 25.81
CA ALA A 614 17.55 0.51 24.73
C ALA A 614 17.73 1.15 23.32
N PHE A 615 17.62 2.48 23.19
CA PHE A 615 17.62 3.19 21.90
C PHE A 615 18.98 3.75 21.46
N ASP A 616 20.00 3.74 22.32
CA ASP A 616 21.39 4.09 21.96
C ASP A 616 22.05 3.03 21.01
N GLN A 617 21.31 2.02 20.53
CA GLN A 617 21.79 0.91 19.69
C GLN A 617 21.00 0.67 18.39
N LEU A 618 20.68 1.74 17.65
CA LEU A 618 20.50 1.65 16.20
C LEU A 618 21.86 1.86 15.51
N PRO A 619 22.63 0.79 15.19
CA PRO A 619 23.91 0.95 14.53
C PRO A 619 23.68 1.49 13.12
N LEU A 620 24.32 2.61 12.81
CA LEU A 620 24.36 3.15 11.46
C LEU A 620 24.95 2.10 10.51
N PRO A 621 24.40 1.93 9.29
CA PRO A 621 24.92 0.97 8.34
C PRO A 621 26.36 1.34 7.95
N GLN A 622 27.33 0.53 8.38
CA GLN A 622 28.72 0.70 7.97
C GLN A 622 28.89 0.29 6.51
N ILE A 623 29.31 1.25 5.68
CA ILE A 623 29.76 1.00 4.31
C ILE A 623 31.21 0.55 4.41
N GLN A 624 31.49 -0.72 4.10
CA GLN A 624 32.87 -1.18 3.91
C GLN A 624 33.39 -0.65 2.57
N ASN A 625 34.51 0.08 2.63
CA ASN A 625 35.27 0.45 1.44
C ASN A 625 36.12 -0.75 1.02
N ASP A 626 35.53 -1.67 0.25
CA ASP A 626 36.32 -2.65 -0.50
C ASP A 626 36.86 -1.97 -1.77
N ASP A 627 38.14 -2.16 -2.08
CA ASP A 627 38.95 -1.39 -3.04
C ASP A 627 38.62 -1.61 -4.54
N ALA A 628 37.35 -1.75 -4.89
CA ALA A 628 36.85 -1.76 -6.26
C ALA A 628 35.63 -0.84 -6.38
N TYR A 629 35.85 0.41 -6.80
CA TYR A 629 34.82 1.44 -6.95
C TYR A 629 33.91 1.21 -8.17
N VAL A 630 33.22 0.08 -8.18
CA VAL A 630 32.08 -0.22 -9.05
C VAL A 630 30.84 0.35 -8.39
N ALA A 631 30.06 1.17 -9.11
CA ALA A 631 28.84 1.75 -8.60
C ALA A 631 27.78 0.66 -8.37
N ASP A 632 27.72 0.12 -7.14
CA ASP A 632 26.74 -0.89 -6.75
C ASP A 632 25.36 -0.29 -6.50
N ILE A 633 24.32 -1.10 -6.68
CA ILE A 633 22.91 -0.67 -6.59
C ILE A 633 22.54 -0.16 -5.20
N LEU A 634 23.20 -0.65 -4.15
CA LEU A 634 23.02 -0.19 -2.77
C LEU A 634 23.54 1.25 -2.62
N THR A 635 24.76 1.54 -3.09
CA THR A 635 25.39 2.86 -3.04
C THR A 635 24.62 3.88 -3.88
N ALA A 636 24.20 3.49 -5.09
CA ALA A 636 23.35 4.34 -5.94
C ALA A 636 22.01 4.68 -5.26
N SER A 637 21.40 3.71 -4.57
CA SER A 637 20.15 3.91 -3.83
C SER A 637 20.32 4.74 -2.56
N SER A 638 21.47 4.68 -1.88
CA SER A 638 21.75 5.55 -0.73
C SER A 638 22.00 7.01 -1.12
N VAL A 639 22.55 7.26 -2.31
CA VAL A 639 22.76 8.63 -2.83
C VAL A 639 21.47 9.22 -3.43
N GLY A 640 20.47 8.39 -3.74
CA GLY A 640 19.24 8.84 -4.41
C GLY A 640 19.38 8.97 -5.93
N ALA A 641 20.42 8.37 -6.52
CA ALA A 641 20.76 8.50 -7.93
C ALA A 641 19.85 7.62 -8.81
N VAL A 642 18.61 8.07 -9.02
CA VAL A 642 17.56 7.34 -9.77
C VAL A 642 18.08 6.83 -11.11
N ASP A 643 18.69 7.69 -11.94
CA ASP A 643 19.17 7.33 -13.28
C ASP A 643 20.22 6.20 -13.25
N VAL A 644 21.06 6.17 -12.21
CA VAL A 644 22.06 5.12 -12.00
C VAL A 644 21.40 3.82 -11.55
N VAL A 645 20.40 3.88 -10.66
CA VAL A 645 19.59 2.71 -10.29
C VAL A 645 18.81 2.17 -11.49
N GLN A 646 18.30 3.04 -12.37
CA GLN A 646 17.63 2.65 -13.62
C GLN A 646 18.58 1.92 -14.57
N ASP A 647 19.76 2.51 -14.86
CA ASP A 647 20.78 1.92 -15.73
C ASP A 647 21.28 0.58 -15.17
N LEU A 648 21.60 0.51 -13.86
CA LEU A 648 22.05 -0.72 -13.21
C LEU A 648 20.99 -1.84 -13.30
N ILE A 649 19.72 -1.56 -12.97
CA ILE A 649 18.65 -2.56 -13.09
C ILE A 649 18.44 -2.98 -14.55
N SER A 650 18.54 -2.05 -15.52
CA SER A 650 18.43 -2.37 -16.95
C SER A 650 19.55 -3.30 -17.46
N ARG A 651 20.72 -3.25 -16.81
CA ARG A 651 21.87 -4.14 -17.06
C ARG A 651 21.83 -5.45 -16.26
N GLY A 652 20.74 -5.72 -15.55
CA GLY A 652 20.55 -6.95 -14.78
C GLY A 652 21.09 -6.91 -13.35
N ALA A 653 21.37 -5.74 -12.77
CA ALA A 653 21.76 -5.65 -11.37
C ALA A 653 20.62 -6.14 -10.45
N ASN A 654 20.96 -7.00 -9.50
CA ASN A 654 19.98 -7.55 -8.57
C ASN A 654 19.52 -6.49 -7.56
N ALA A 655 18.34 -5.92 -7.77
CA ALA A 655 17.73 -4.96 -6.84
C ALA A 655 17.32 -5.56 -5.47
N LYS A 656 17.23 -6.89 -5.38
CA LYS A 656 17.07 -7.64 -4.11
C LYS A 656 18.42 -8.03 -3.49
N LYS A 657 19.56 -7.46 -3.97
CA LYS A 657 20.87 -7.66 -3.34
C LYS A 657 20.82 -7.18 -1.88
N GLU A 658 21.32 -8.03 -1.00
CA GLU A 658 21.45 -7.79 0.43
C GLU A 658 22.93 -7.53 0.77
N ASN A 659 23.21 -6.59 1.67
CA ASN A 659 24.53 -6.46 2.30
C ASN A 659 24.69 -7.43 3.49
N VAL A 660 25.85 -7.38 4.18
CA VAL A 660 26.15 -8.22 5.36
C VAL A 660 25.05 -8.13 6.45
N SER A 661 24.42 -6.96 6.61
CA SER A 661 23.33 -6.70 7.56
C SER A 661 21.92 -6.93 6.96
N LYS A 662 21.83 -7.60 5.80
CA LYS A 662 20.62 -7.82 5.00
C LYS A 662 19.87 -6.55 4.57
N TRP A 663 20.56 -5.41 4.45
CA TRP A 663 19.97 -4.20 3.89
C TRP A 663 19.88 -4.31 2.37
N THR A 664 18.73 -3.91 1.82
CA THR A 664 18.45 -3.87 0.38
C THR A 664 18.45 -2.44 -0.15
N ALA A 665 18.50 -2.30 -1.48
CA ALA A 665 18.42 -1.01 -2.16
C ALA A 665 17.18 -0.18 -1.74
N LEU A 666 16.03 -0.85 -1.58
CA LEU A 666 14.79 -0.22 -1.13
C LEU A 666 14.87 0.28 0.32
N MET A 667 15.58 -0.42 1.21
CA MET A 667 15.75 0.00 2.62
C MET A 667 16.60 1.25 2.74
N TYR A 668 17.71 1.33 1.98
CA TYR A 668 18.53 2.55 1.92
C TYR A 668 17.75 3.74 1.38
N ALA A 669 16.99 3.55 0.29
CA ALA A 669 16.16 4.60 -0.28
C ALA A 669 15.03 5.05 0.67
N ALA A 670 14.39 4.12 1.37
CA ALA A 670 13.30 4.40 2.31
C ALA A 670 13.77 5.13 3.58
N TYR A 671 14.91 4.70 4.15
CA TYR A 671 15.53 5.34 5.30
C TYR A 671 15.99 6.78 5.00
N LEU A 672 16.58 7.01 3.82
CA LEU A 672 17.12 8.32 3.44
C LEU A 672 16.11 9.23 2.71
N GLY A 673 14.87 8.78 2.49
CA GLY A 673 13.79 9.60 1.96
C GLY A 673 13.73 9.71 0.43
N HIS A 674 14.48 8.87 -0.29
CA HIS A 674 14.57 8.85 -1.76
C HIS A 674 13.33 8.23 -2.40
N ASP A 675 12.22 8.96 -2.40
CA ASP A 675 10.91 8.55 -2.92
C ASP A 675 10.92 8.12 -4.38
N ASN A 676 11.63 8.84 -5.26
CA ASN A 676 11.77 8.49 -6.67
C ASN A 676 12.48 7.13 -6.88
N VAL A 677 13.50 6.81 -6.05
CA VAL A 677 14.18 5.51 -6.06
C VAL A 677 13.25 4.42 -5.52
N CYS A 678 12.55 4.70 -4.41
CA CYS A 678 11.56 3.78 -3.85
C CYS A 678 10.48 3.43 -4.87
N GLU A 679 9.89 4.43 -5.53
CA GLU A 679 8.84 4.22 -6.51
C GLU A 679 9.33 3.40 -7.70
N TYR A 680 10.51 3.71 -8.26
CA TYR A 680 11.07 2.94 -9.38
C TYR A 680 11.32 1.47 -8.99
N ILE A 681 11.96 1.21 -7.85
CA ILE A 681 12.20 -0.16 -7.37
C ILE A 681 10.86 -0.89 -7.15
N LEU A 682 9.86 -0.25 -6.53
CA LEU A 682 8.52 -0.81 -6.31
C LEU A 682 7.69 -1.00 -7.59
N GLN A 683 8.09 -0.41 -8.73
CA GLN A 683 7.47 -0.63 -10.04
C GLN A 683 8.14 -1.78 -10.80
N VAL A 684 9.47 -1.89 -10.74
CA VAL A 684 10.24 -2.87 -11.53
C VAL A 684 10.43 -4.22 -10.81
N VAL A 685 10.41 -4.23 -9.48
CA VAL A 685 10.83 -5.37 -8.65
C VAL A 685 9.67 -5.86 -7.77
N PRO A 686 8.82 -6.79 -8.24
CA PRO A 686 7.76 -7.34 -7.41
C PRO A 686 8.31 -8.13 -6.20
N GLY A 687 7.64 -7.97 -5.06
CA GLY A 687 7.92 -8.73 -3.83
C GLY A 687 9.15 -8.27 -3.01
N CYS A 688 9.77 -7.11 -3.28
CA CYS A 688 10.85 -6.59 -2.43
C CYS A 688 10.37 -5.75 -1.21
N VAL A 689 9.10 -5.33 -1.21
CA VAL A 689 8.53 -4.37 -0.25
C VAL A 689 8.54 -4.86 1.21
N ASN A 690 8.31 -6.15 1.42
CA ASN A 690 8.21 -6.79 2.74
C ASN A 690 9.52 -7.50 3.17
N GLN A 691 10.63 -7.30 2.46
CA GLN A 691 11.92 -7.86 2.86
C GLN A 691 12.36 -7.29 4.22
N LYS A 692 13.07 -8.11 5.01
CA LYS A 692 13.52 -7.78 6.37
C LYS A 692 15.05 -7.76 6.45
N ASN A 693 15.61 -6.73 7.08
CA ASN A 693 17.04 -6.68 7.38
C ASN A 693 17.43 -7.64 8.54
N ALA A 694 18.70 -7.66 8.94
CA ALA A 694 19.20 -8.52 10.02
C ALA A 694 18.57 -8.26 11.40
N LYS A 695 17.89 -7.11 11.60
CA LYS A 695 17.10 -6.78 12.80
C LYS A 695 15.59 -7.10 12.65
N GLY A 696 15.18 -7.62 11.50
CA GLY A 696 13.77 -7.86 11.17
C GLY A 696 13.02 -6.64 10.59
N GLN A 697 13.70 -5.51 10.38
CA GLN A 697 13.07 -4.26 9.97
C GLN A 697 12.76 -4.23 8.47
N THR A 698 11.60 -3.70 8.08
CA THR A 698 11.20 -3.50 6.67
C THR A 698 11.49 -2.07 6.19
N ALA A 699 11.45 -1.85 4.87
CA ALA A 699 11.56 -0.52 4.29
C ALA A 699 10.49 0.46 4.83
N LEU A 700 9.27 -0.01 5.09
CA LEU A 700 8.21 0.82 5.68
C LEU A 700 8.56 1.26 7.11
N MET A 701 9.09 0.37 7.95
CA MET A 701 9.50 0.72 9.32
C MET A 701 10.59 1.79 9.33
N LEU A 702 11.59 1.65 8.45
CA LEU A 702 12.66 2.63 8.30
C LEU A 702 12.12 3.99 7.84
N ALA A 703 11.29 4.02 6.78
CA ALA A 703 10.63 5.25 6.33
C ALA A 703 9.75 5.90 7.41
N ALA A 704 9.03 5.09 8.19
CA ALA A 704 8.17 5.53 9.29
C ALA A 704 8.97 6.14 10.45
N SER A 705 10.14 5.58 10.80
CA SER A 705 11.02 6.15 11.84
C SER A 705 11.58 7.53 11.46
N CYS A 706 11.92 7.72 10.19
CA CYS A 706 12.48 8.97 9.68
C CYS A 706 11.42 10.04 9.35
N GLY A 707 10.13 9.69 9.33
CA GLY A 707 9.05 10.62 8.96
C GLY A 707 9.00 10.95 7.47
N ASN A 708 9.60 10.11 6.61
CA ASN A 708 9.77 10.36 5.17
C ASN A 708 8.43 10.23 4.40
N MET A 709 7.55 11.22 4.55
CA MET A 709 6.13 11.15 4.19
C MET A 709 5.84 10.67 2.77
N SER A 710 6.63 11.10 1.77
CA SER A 710 6.49 10.65 0.38
C SER A 710 6.82 9.16 0.21
N THR A 711 7.89 8.67 0.85
CA THR A 711 8.25 7.24 0.81
C THR A 711 7.21 6.39 1.54
N VAL A 712 6.71 6.84 2.70
CA VAL A 712 5.65 6.13 3.46
C VAL A 712 4.38 6.05 2.61
N LYS A 713 3.97 7.12 1.93
CA LYS A 713 2.81 7.13 1.00
C LYS A 713 2.94 6.16 -0.18
N SER A 714 4.16 5.94 -0.66
CA SER A 714 4.43 4.99 -1.76
C SER A 714 4.56 3.54 -1.27
N LEU A 715 5.09 3.33 -0.07
CA LEU A 715 5.27 2.01 0.55
C LEU A 715 3.95 1.45 1.11
N VAL A 716 3.19 2.25 1.88
CA VAL A 716 2.00 1.81 2.63
C VAL A 716 0.94 1.13 1.75
N LYS A 717 0.84 1.55 0.47
CA LYS A 717 -0.10 1.00 -0.52
C LYS A 717 0.25 -0.42 -1.01
N LYS A 718 1.47 -0.89 -0.75
CA LYS A 718 2.03 -2.15 -1.26
C LYS A 718 2.61 -3.05 -0.17
N SER A 719 2.78 -2.54 1.04
CA SER A 719 3.36 -3.24 2.19
C SER A 719 2.32 -3.84 3.12
N ASP A 720 2.70 -4.88 3.84
CA ASP A 720 1.90 -5.44 4.93
C ASP A 720 2.21 -4.70 6.25
N LEU A 721 1.17 -4.19 6.91
CA LEU A 721 1.27 -3.38 8.14
C LEU A 721 1.37 -4.23 9.41
N THR A 722 1.04 -5.53 9.33
CA THR A 722 1.09 -6.48 10.45
C THR A 722 2.51 -6.99 10.74
N ILE A 723 3.44 -6.76 9.81
CA ILE A 723 4.83 -7.19 9.94
C ILE A 723 5.49 -6.47 11.13
N SER A 724 6.07 -7.27 12.03
CA SER A 724 6.92 -6.83 13.14
C SER A 724 8.40 -7.17 12.93
N ASP A 725 9.28 -6.45 13.63
CA ASP A 725 10.71 -6.74 13.71
C ASP A 725 11.07 -7.76 14.82
N GLN A 726 12.35 -7.95 15.12
CA GLN A 726 12.80 -8.87 16.17
C GLN A 726 12.39 -8.47 17.60
N SER A 727 12.03 -7.21 17.83
CA SER A 727 11.47 -6.69 19.09
C SER A 727 9.95 -6.77 19.15
N GLY A 728 9.28 -7.18 18.06
CA GLY A 728 7.82 -7.14 17.95
C GLY A 728 7.28 -5.79 17.44
N CYS A 729 8.14 -4.81 17.17
CA CYS A 729 7.73 -3.47 16.76
C CYS A 729 7.25 -3.46 15.29
N THR A 730 6.05 -2.95 15.06
CA THR A 730 5.49 -2.69 13.72
C THR A 730 5.86 -1.30 13.20
N ALA A 731 5.57 -0.97 11.94
CA ALA A 731 5.82 0.37 11.40
C ALA A 731 5.15 1.50 12.20
N LEU A 732 3.98 1.24 12.83
CA LEU A 732 3.31 2.20 13.70
C LEU A 732 4.07 2.42 15.01
N HIS A 733 4.69 1.38 15.59
CA HIS A 733 5.57 1.54 16.76
C HIS A 733 6.72 2.51 16.45
N TYR A 734 7.40 2.32 15.31
CA TYR A 734 8.47 3.21 14.84
C TYR A 734 8.00 4.65 14.61
N ALA A 735 6.83 4.85 13.99
CA ALA A 735 6.27 6.18 13.79
C ALA A 735 5.94 6.89 15.12
N VAL A 736 5.28 6.20 16.05
CA VAL A 736 4.96 6.78 17.37
C VAL A 736 6.23 7.07 18.16
N GLN A 737 7.16 6.12 18.21
CA GLN A 737 8.42 6.23 18.94
C GLN A 737 9.28 7.41 18.48
N CYS A 738 9.39 7.62 17.17
CA CYS A 738 10.15 8.73 16.61
C CYS A 738 9.36 10.06 16.52
N SER A 739 8.19 10.14 17.18
CA SER A 739 7.30 11.32 17.20
C SER A 739 6.78 11.76 15.80
N GLN A 740 6.64 10.83 14.87
CA GLN A 740 6.30 11.09 13.47
C GLN A 740 4.78 11.11 13.25
N LEU A 741 4.11 12.17 13.73
CA LEU A 741 2.66 12.35 13.69
C LEU A 741 2.03 12.03 12.33
N ASN A 742 2.52 12.65 11.25
CA ASN A 742 1.95 12.48 9.90
C ASN A 742 2.13 11.04 9.36
N ALA A 743 3.19 10.34 9.77
CA ALA A 743 3.42 8.95 9.40
C ALA A 743 2.49 8.02 10.19
N ALA A 744 2.31 8.27 11.49
CA ALA A 744 1.38 7.52 12.34
C ALA A 744 -0.07 7.68 11.86
N GLU A 745 -0.51 8.92 11.55
CA GLU A 745 -1.85 9.20 11.02
C GLU A 745 -2.11 8.44 9.71
N LEU A 746 -1.18 8.48 8.74
CA LEU A 746 -1.33 7.73 7.49
C LEU A 746 -1.36 6.22 7.70
N LEU A 747 -0.53 5.68 8.60
CA LEU A 747 -0.54 4.24 8.91
C LEU A 747 -1.90 3.81 9.49
N LEU A 748 -2.51 4.64 10.35
CA LEU A 748 -3.84 4.42 10.91
C LEU A 748 -4.96 4.59 9.86
N GLU A 749 -4.81 5.49 8.89
CA GLU A 749 -5.74 5.59 7.75
C GLU A 749 -5.75 4.32 6.88
N TYR A 750 -4.60 3.65 6.75
CA TYR A 750 -4.46 2.40 5.99
C TYR A 750 -4.72 1.14 6.84
N GLY A 751 -5.17 1.30 8.11
CA GLY A 751 -5.63 0.19 8.95
C GLY A 751 -4.55 -0.48 9.82
N ALA A 752 -3.46 0.22 10.16
CA ALA A 752 -2.56 -0.25 11.21
C ALA A 752 -3.28 -0.31 12.58
N ASP A 753 -3.06 -1.37 13.35
CA ASP A 753 -3.67 -1.55 14.67
C ASP A 753 -2.90 -0.74 15.75
N PRO A 754 -3.54 0.27 16.41
CA PRO A 754 -2.93 1.04 17.50
C PRO A 754 -2.71 0.23 18.79
N ASN A 755 -3.26 -0.99 18.86
CA ASN A 755 -3.27 -1.86 20.03
C ASN A 755 -2.45 -3.15 19.84
N PHE A 756 -1.69 -3.25 18.76
CA PHE A 756 -0.77 -4.36 18.50
C PHE A 756 0.40 -4.31 19.50
N PRO A 757 0.68 -5.37 20.28
CA PRO A 757 1.76 -5.36 21.28
C PRO A 757 3.12 -5.77 20.69
N ASP A 758 4.20 -5.14 21.17
CA ASP A 758 5.58 -5.61 21.01
C ASP A 758 5.90 -6.79 21.96
N LEU A 759 7.15 -7.28 21.97
CA LEU A 759 7.57 -8.37 22.87
C LEU A 759 7.55 -8.00 24.36
N LYS A 760 7.50 -6.72 24.71
CA LYS A 760 7.32 -6.22 26.10
C LYS A 760 5.84 -6.00 26.46
N GLY A 761 4.92 -6.24 25.52
CA GLY A 761 3.50 -5.93 25.69
C GLY A 761 3.16 -4.44 25.50
N MET A 762 4.12 -3.63 25.05
CA MET A 762 3.89 -2.22 24.75
C MET A 762 3.15 -2.09 23.42
N THR A 763 2.01 -1.39 23.41
CA THR A 763 1.32 -1.02 22.18
C THR A 763 1.76 0.36 21.71
N PRO A 764 1.51 0.75 20.44
CA PRO A 764 1.70 2.12 19.98
C PRO A 764 1.00 3.16 20.88
N THR A 765 -0.20 2.85 21.37
CA THR A 765 -0.90 3.71 22.35
C THR A 765 -0.13 3.85 23.67
N LEU A 766 0.37 2.75 24.24
CA LEU A 766 1.18 2.80 25.47
C LEU A 766 2.53 3.52 25.29
N ILE A 767 3.17 3.37 24.12
CA ILE A 767 4.40 4.11 23.78
C ILE A 767 4.10 5.61 23.68
N ALA A 768 2.97 6.02 23.07
CA ALA A 768 2.57 7.42 23.03
C ALA A 768 2.34 8.01 24.44
N CYS A 769 1.76 7.21 25.36
CA CYS A 769 1.57 7.61 26.75
C CYS A 769 2.91 7.77 27.50
N GLY A 770 3.79 6.77 27.43
CA GLY A 770 5.09 6.76 28.12
C GLY A 770 6.16 7.68 27.52
N ALA A 771 5.98 8.14 26.27
CA ALA A 771 6.85 9.13 25.63
C ALA A 771 6.29 10.57 25.69
N GLY A 772 5.09 10.78 26.24
CA GLY A 772 4.47 12.11 26.33
C GLY A 772 3.95 12.68 25.00
N HIS A 773 3.69 11.85 23.99
CA HIS A 773 3.38 12.29 22.61
C HIS A 773 1.90 12.70 22.45
N GLU A 774 1.53 13.85 23.03
CA GLU A 774 0.16 14.41 23.11
C GLU A 774 -0.65 14.33 21.80
N LEU A 775 -0.11 14.86 20.70
CA LEU A 775 -0.82 14.90 19.42
C LEU A 775 -0.99 13.50 18.80
N ILE A 776 0.00 12.63 18.96
CA ILE A 776 -0.04 11.27 18.41
C ILE A 776 -1.03 10.41 19.19
N LEU A 777 -1.05 10.55 20.52
CA LEU A 777 -2.06 9.91 21.36
C LEU A 777 -3.47 10.34 20.95
N GLY A 778 -3.71 11.62 20.69
CA GLY A 778 -5.01 12.09 20.20
C GLY A 778 -5.49 11.37 18.93
N VAL A 779 -4.59 11.17 17.96
CA VAL A 779 -4.91 10.43 16.72
C VAL A 779 -5.11 8.93 16.97
N LEU A 780 -4.31 8.31 17.85
CA LEU A 780 -4.47 6.90 18.24
C LEU A 780 -5.81 6.65 18.95
N LEU A 781 -6.16 7.49 19.93
CA LEU A 781 -7.43 7.43 20.68
C LEU A 781 -8.66 7.63 19.78
N GLN A 782 -8.53 8.42 18.70
CA GLN A 782 -9.57 8.61 17.68
C GLN A 782 -9.74 7.38 16.75
N LYS A 783 -8.77 6.46 16.75
CA LYS A 783 -8.69 5.29 15.87
C LYS A 783 -8.78 3.98 16.68
N ASP A 784 -9.54 3.99 17.76
CA ASP A 784 -9.77 2.87 18.68
C ASP A 784 -8.51 2.41 19.46
N GLY A 785 -7.49 3.26 19.60
CA GLY A 785 -6.37 3.02 20.51
C GLY A 785 -6.82 3.00 21.97
N ASP A 786 -6.44 1.94 22.70
CA ASP A 786 -6.82 1.69 24.09
C ASP A 786 -5.65 2.00 25.04
N PRO A 787 -5.73 3.07 25.85
CA PRO A 787 -4.70 3.41 26.83
C PRO A 787 -4.78 2.54 28.10
N PHE A 788 -5.79 1.68 28.26
CA PHE A 788 -5.96 0.83 29.45
C PHE A 788 -5.42 -0.59 29.29
N LYS A 789 -4.97 -0.98 28.08
CA LYS A 789 -4.14 -2.18 27.91
C LYS A 789 -2.94 -2.14 28.85
N VAL A 790 -2.54 -3.31 29.34
CA VAL A 790 -1.37 -3.46 30.21
C VAL A 790 -0.22 -4.12 29.46
N ASN A 791 1.00 -3.63 29.69
CA ASN A 791 2.23 -4.26 29.22
C ASN A 791 2.60 -5.48 30.10
N ASN A 792 3.73 -6.14 29.81
CA ASN A 792 4.20 -7.30 30.57
C ASN A 792 4.58 -6.95 32.03
N ALA A 793 4.87 -5.68 32.34
CA ALA A 793 5.11 -5.17 33.69
C ALA A 793 3.82 -4.78 34.45
N ARG A 794 2.64 -4.97 33.83
CA ARG A 794 1.30 -4.56 34.30
C ARG A 794 1.06 -3.05 34.35
N GLU A 795 1.86 -2.28 33.61
CA GLU A 795 1.70 -0.84 33.46
C GLU A 795 0.71 -0.55 32.33
N ASN A 796 -0.19 0.40 32.54
CA ASN A 796 -1.10 0.93 31.53
C ASN A 796 -0.74 2.39 31.16
N GLY A 797 -1.52 2.99 30.27
CA GLY A 797 -1.29 4.35 29.79
C GLY A 797 -1.33 5.41 30.89
N LEU A 798 -2.14 5.24 31.95
CA LEU A 798 -2.16 6.16 33.09
C LEU A 798 -0.89 6.02 33.95
N THR A 799 -0.43 4.80 34.23
CA THR A 799 0.81 4.60 35.00
C THR A 799 2.05 5.03 34.24
N LEU A 800 2.09 4.81 32.92
CA LEU A 800 3.17 5.27 32.05
C LEU A 800 3.14 6.80 31.84
N ALA A 801 1.96 7.41 31.94
CA ALA A 801 1.78 8.86 31.85
C ALA A 801 1.92 9.60 33.18
N ALA A 802 2.46 8.97 34.24
CA ALA A 802 2.58 9.57 35.58
C ALA A 802 3.19 10.98 35.57
N ASP A 803 4.20 11.20 34.73
CA ASP A 803 4.93 12.47 34.61
C ASP A 803 4.34 13.43 33.53
N TYR A 804 3.29 12.99 32.83
CA TYR A 804 2.71 13.70 31.68
C TYR A 804 1.25 14.11 31.95
N PRO A 805 0.99 15.22 32.67
CA PRO A 805 -0.36 15.60 33.13
C PRO A 805 -1.35 15.88 31.98
N LYS A 806 -0.86 16.33 30.83
CA LYS A 806 -1.69 16.49 29.63
C LYS A 806 -2.16 15.16 29.02
N ILE A 807 -1.30 14.14 29.09
CA ILE A 807 -1.61 12.78 28.62
C ILE A 807 -2.65 12.15 29.54
N GLN A 808 -2.47 12.25 30.87
CA GLN A 808 -3.47 11.81 31.84
C GLN A 808 -4.83 12.47 31.56
N LYS A 809 -4.84 13.80 31.40
CA LYS A 809 -6.05 14.54 31.04
C LYS A 809 -6.70 14.03 29.74
N ALA A 810 -5.92 13.77 28.69
CA ALA A 810 -6.45 13.24 27.43
C ALA A 810 -7.04 11.82 27.59
N ILE A 811 -6.43 10.98 28.43
CA ILE A 811 -6.94 9.64 28.75
C ILE A 811 -8.24 9.74 29.58
N ASP A 812 -8.33 10.66 30.53
CA ASP A 812 -9.55 10.88 31.33
C ASP A 812 -10.69 11.50 30.50
N GLU A 813 -10.39 12.44 29.60
CA GLU A 813 -11.35 12.98 28.62
C GLU A 813 -11.84 11.90 27.65
N TRP A 814 -10.98 10.97 27.22
CA TRP A 814 -11.39 9.82 26.41
C TRP A 814 -12.23 8.81 27.21
N LYS A 815 -11.88 8.54 28.47
CA LYS A 815 -12.60 7.64 29.37
C LYS A 815 -14.01 8.16 29.69
N THR A 816 -14.15 9.46 29.95
CA THR A 816 -15.47 10.09 30.11
C THR A 816 -16.29 10.01 28.83
N ALA A 817 -15.69 10.30 27.67
CA ALA A 817 -16.34 10.13 26.37
C ALA A 817 -16.73 8.68 26.04
N GLN A 818 -16.04 7.67 26.60
CA GLN A 818 -16.47 6.27 26.52
C GLN A 818 -17.62 5.94 27.47
N ASN A 819 -17.63 6.47 28.69
CA ASN A 819 -18.73 6.28 29.64
C ASN A 819 -20.05 6.90 29.16
N ASP A 820 -20.00 7.98 28.37
CA ASP A 820 -21.18 8.55 27.69
C ASP A 820 -21.79 7.60 26.61
N ASN A 821 -21.12 6.49 26.28
CA ASN A 821 -21.66 5.41 25.45
C ASN A 821 -22.22 4.23 26.28
N ALA A 822 -22.38 4.38 27.60
CA ALA A 822 -23.03 3.37 28.43
C ALA A 822 -24.46 3.09 27.96
N GLU A 823 -24.77 1.80 27.79
CA GLU A 823 -26.04 1.20 27.34
C GLU A 823 -27.04 2.14 26.63
N ILE A 824 -26.98 2.14 25.30
CA ILE A 824 -27.99 2.80 24.46
C ILE A 824 -29.34 2.06 24.61
N THR A 825 -30.12 2.49 25.60
CA THR A 825 -31.43 1.95 25.99
C THR A 825 -32.62 2.66 25.32
N SER A 826 -32.39 3.81 24.69
CA SER A 826 -33.42 4.56 23.94
C SER A 826 -32.90 5.10 22.60
N VAL A 827 -33.83 5.39 21.67
CA VAL A 827 -33.49 6.05 20.39
C VAL A 827 -32.98 7.47 20.63
N SER A 828 -33.48 8.15 21.66
CA SER A 828 -33.00 9.49 22.06
C SER A 828 -31.54 9.45 22.54
N ALA A 829 -31.13 8.43 23.30
CA ALA A 829 -29.72 8.18 23.64
C ALA A 829 -28.86 7.89 22.40
N LEU A 830 -29.37 7.07 21.46
CA LEU A 830 -28.66 6.77 20.20
C LEU A 830 -28.44 8.04 19.36
N LEU A 831 -29.45 8.90 19.25
CA LEU A 831 -29.36 10.16 18.51
C LEU A 831 -28.39 11.15 19.14
N ARG A 832 -28.26 11.16 20.48
CA ARG A 832 -27.24 11.95 21.19
C ARG A 832 -25.82 11.51 20.82
N VAL A 833 -25.51 10.21 20.93
CA VAL A 833 -24.19 9.64 20.55
C VAL A 833 -23.84 9.96 19.08
N LEU A 834 -24.81 9.90 18.17
CA LEU A 834 -24.59 10.19 16.75
C LEU A 834 -24.53 11.69 16.40
N LYS A 835 -24.78 12.57 17.38
CA LYS A 835 -24.91 14.03 17.25
C LYS A 835 -26.05 14.42 16.28
N LEU A 836 -27.22 13.82 16.49
CA LEU A 836 -28.42 13.90 15.65
C LEU A 836 -29.71 14.24 16.46
N GLU A 837 -29.57 14.82 17.65
CA GLU A 837 -30.65 15.15 18.59
C GLU A 837 -31.83 15.91 17.95
N LYS A 838 -31.56 16.79 16.97
CA LYS A 838 -32.60 17.53 16.23
C LYS A 838 -33.63 16.68 15.45
N TYR A 839 -33.47 15.37 15.40
CA TYR A 839 -34.43 14.43 14.80
C TYR A 839 -35.25 13.66 15.85
N GLN A 840 -35.00 13.88 17.15
CA GLN A 840 -35.64 13.15 18.26
C GLN A 840 -37.17 13.22 18.19
N ASP A 841 -37.74 14.42 18.01
CA ASP A 841 -39.19 14.64 17.89
C ASP A 841 -39.85 13.76 16.82
N ILE A 842 -39.16 13.50 15.70
CA ILE A 842 -39.68 12.68 14.60
C ILE A 842 -39.80 11.21 15.02
N PHE A 843 -38.82 10.67 15.74
CA PHE A 843 -38.87 9.29 16.21
C PHE A 843 -39.84 9.12 17.39
N GLU A 844 -39.98 10.14 18.24
CA GLU A 844 -40.92 10.14 19.36
C GLU A 844 -42.38 10.28 18.90
N GLN A 845 -42.69 11.20 17.96
CA GLN A 845 -44.03 11.34 17.36
C GLN A 845 -44.49 10.09 16.59
N ASN A 846 -43.56 9.30 16.05
CA ASN A 846 -43.86 8.04 15.37
C ASN A 846 -43.74 6.80 16.29
N HIS A 847 -43.54 7.00 17.60
CA HIS A 847 -43.40 5.94 18.62
C HIS A 847 -42.34 4.86 18.29
N ILE A 848 -41.22 5.26 17.68
CA ILE A 848 -40.17 4.35 17.23
C ILE A 848 -39.20 4.06 18.38
N ASN A 849 -39.32 2.87 18.99
CA ASN A 849 -38.33 2.36 19.95
C ASN A 849 -37.11 1.74 19.23
N LEU A 850 -36.02 1.42 19.96
CA LEU A 850 -34.78 0.89 19.37
C LEU A 850 -35.00 -0.37 18.52
N ARG A 851 -35.85 -1.29 18.98
CA ARG A 851 -36.18 -2.53 18.27
C ARG A 851 -36.85 -2.26 16.92
N THR A 852 -37.64 -1.20 16.81
CA THR A 852 -38.26 -0.74 15.57
C THR A 852 -37.29 0.09 14.72
N PHE A 853 -36.47 0.93 15.35
CA PHE A 853 -35.42 1.73 14.69
C PHE A 853 -34.46 0.84 13.89
N PHE A 854 -33.93 -0.24 14.49
CA PHE A 854 -33.03 -1.17 13.81
C PHE A 854 -33.70 -2.01 12.70
N ARG A 855 -35.03 -1.93 12.54
CA ARG A 855 -35.77 -2.57 11.44
C ARG A 855 -36.04 -1.63 10.27
N LEU A 856 -35.87 -0.31 10.43
CA LEU A 856 -36.09 0.66 9.36
C LEU A 856 -35.15 0.42 8.16
N THR A 857 -35.63 0.81 6.97
CA THR A 857 -34.83 0.90 5.74
C THR A 857 -34.51 2.35 5.40
N ASP A 858 -33.58 2.58 4.47
CA ASP A 858 -33.29 3.94 3.94
C ASP A 858 -34.54 4.60 3.34
N SER A 859 -35.47 3.81 2.79
CA SER A 859 -36.76 4.29 2.29
C SER A 859 -37.69 4.75 3.41
N ASP A 860 -37.66 4.11 4.58
CA ASP A 860 -38.54 4.47 5.70
C ASP A 860 -38.01 5.70 6.45
N LEU A 861 -36.70 5.82 6.61
CA LEU A 861 -36.06 7.05 7.10
C LEU A 861 -36.37 8.25 6.18
N TYR A 862 -36.47 8.03 4.86
CA TYR A 862 -36.90 9.07 3.93
C TYR A 862 -38.39 9.44 4.09
N LYS A 863 -39.29 8.46 4.27
CA LYS A 863 -40.72 8.71 4.55
C LYS A 863 -40.95 9.46 5.87
N LEU A 864 -40.09 9.24 6.87
CA LEU A 864 -40.08 9.98 8.14
C LEU A 864 -39.56 11.43 8.01
N GLY A 865 -39.28 11.92 6.79
CA GLY A 865 -38.87 13.31 6.55
C GLY A 865 -37.38 13.58 6.77
N ILE A 866 -36.54 12.55 6.94
CA ILE A 866 -35.09 12.73 7.11
C ILE A 866 -34.46 13.02 5.74
N ILE A 867 -34.16 14.30 5.53
CA ILE A 867 -33.60 14.89 4.30
C ILE A 867 -32.35 14.11 3.81
N PRO A 868 -32.14 13.94 2.49
CA PRO A 868 -30.98 13.23 1.95
C PRO A 868 -29.62 13.82 2.35
N PHE A 869 -28.62 12.94 2.39
CA PHE A 869 -27.19 13.19 2.67
C PHE A 869 -26.81 13.60 4.12
N GLY A 870 -25.82 12.90 4.67
CA GLY A 870 -25.29 13.12 6.02
C GLY A 870 -26.05 12.33 7.09
N PRO A 871 -27.03 12.92 7.81
CA PRO A 871 -27.76 12.26 8.90
C PRO A 871 -28.38 10.92 8.52
N ARG A 872 -29.09 10.84 7.38
CA ARG A 872 -29.70 9.59 6.90
C ARG A 872 -28.67 8.47 6.72
N LYS A 873 -27.51 8.80 6.13
CA LYS A 873 -26.40 7.84 5.93
C LYS A 873 -25.75 7.41 7.25
N LYS A 874 -25.62 8.29 8.25
CA LYS A 874 -25.18 7.91 9.60
C LYS A 874 -26.13 6.89 10.23
N LEU A 875 -27.45 7.15 10.17
CA LEU A 875 -28.47 6.25 10.74
C LEU A 875 -28.50 4.90 10.01
N VAL A 876 -28.44 4.89 8.67
CA VAL A 876 -28.35 3.66 7.86
C VAL A 876 -27.09 2.86 8.21
N ASN A 877 -25.91 3.48 8.25
CA ASN A 877 -24.67 2.78 8.63
C ASN A 877 -24.74 2.15 10.02
N VAL A 878 -25.44 2.78 10.98
CA VAL A 878 -25.65 2.24 12.33
C VAL A 878 -26.62 1.07 12.32
N ILE A 879 -27.71 1.17 11.55
CA ILE A 879 -28.67 0.09 11.35
C ILE A 879 -28.01 -1.12 10.66
N GLU A 880 -27.15 -0.89 9.67
CA GLU A 880 -26.39 -1.93 8.97
C GLU A 880 -25.35 -2.59 9.89
N ARG A 881 -24.60 -1.82 10.68
CA ARG A 881 -23.66 -2.34 11.71
C ARG A 881 -24.36 -3.14 12.81
N PHE A 882 -25.58 -2.75 13.20
CA PHE A 882 -26.38 -3.54 14.14
C PHE A 882 -26.85 -4.86 13.50
N LYS A 883 -27.29 -4.82 12.24
CA LYS A 883 -27.69 -6.01 11.46
C LYS A 883 -26.53 -6.99 11.22
N SER A 884 -25.29 -6.53 11.13
CA SER A 884 -24.11 -7.40 10.98
C SER A 884 -23.64 -8.07 12.27
N ASN A 885 -23.91 -7.46 13.45
CA ASN A 885 -23.32 -7.85 14.74
C ASN A 885 -24.32 -8.52 15.69
N GLY A 886 -25.43 -9.05 15.17
CA GLY A 886 -26.68 -9.23 15.91
C GLY A 886 -26.63 -10.05 17.20
N VAL A 887 -26.83 -9.38 18.34
CA VAL A 887 -27.36 -9.94 19.59
C VAL A 887 -28.33 -8.92 20.20
N ILE A 888 -29.49 -9.38 20.68
CA ILE A 888 -30.37 -8.59 21.57
C ILE A 888 -30.09 -9.06 22.99
N ALA A 889 -29.58 -8.17 23.85
CA ALA A 889 -29.49 -8.46 25.27
C ALA A 889 -30.90 -8.47 25.87
N THR A 890 -31.25 -9.54 26.58
CA THR A 890 -32.42 -9.61 27.47
C THR A 890 -32.06 -9.05 28.85
N GLU A 891 -33.02 -8.39 29.48
CA GLU A 891 -32.87 -7.69 30.77
C GLU A 891 -32.45 -8.61 31.94
N PRO A 892 -31.85 -8.06 33.02
CA PRO A 892 -31.23 -8.86 34.08
C PRO A 892 -32.23 -9.30 35.16
N GLU A 893 -32.18 -10.59 35.55
CA GLU A 893 -32.70 -11.03 36.85
C GLU A 893 -31.66 -10.79 37.96
N ALA A 894 -32.16 -10.51 39.16
CA ALA A 894 -31.39 -9.89 40.23
C ALA A 894 -30.44 -10.83 40.98
N HIS A 895 -29.47 -10.22 41.67
CA HIS A 895 -28.67 -10.83 42.74
C HIS A 895 -29.49 -11.75 43.64
N TYR A 896 -28.99 -12.97 43.91
CA TYR A 896 -29.06 -13.54 45.26
C TYR A 896 -27.86 -14.44 45.58
N ASP A 897 -27.59 -14.55 46.88
CA ASP A 897 -26.30 -14.99 47.44
C ASP A 897 -26.12 -16.51 47.48
N GLY A 898 -24.87 -16.97 47.44
CA GLY A 898 -24.53 -18.39 47.35
C GLY A 898 -24.54 -19.10 48.70
N ARG A 899 -25.58 -19.90 49.00
CA ARG A 899 -25.55 -21.07 49.92
C ARG A 899 -26.89 -21.84 49.95
N SER A 900 -26.97 -22.99 49.27
CA SER A 900 -27.63 -24.22 49.77
C SER A 900 -27.56 -25.38 48.76
N ASP A 901 -27.70 -26.60 49.28
CA ASP A 901 -27.25 -27.85 48.68
C ASP A 901 -28.26 -28.59 47.75
N ARG A 902 -27.68 -29.39 46.85
CA ARG A 902 -28.09 -30.75 46.40
C ARG A 902 -29.37 -31.01 45.60
N ASN A 903 -30.40 -30.16 45.57
CA ASN A 903 -31.63 -30.51 44.82
C ASN A 903 -31.57 -30.23 43.29
N ALA A 904 -30.54 -29.56 42.78
CA ALA A 904 -30.45 -29.13 41.38
C ALA A 904 -29.92 -30.19 40.37
N MET A 905 -29.69 -31.44 40.78
CA MET A 905 -29.22 -32.50 39.88
C MET A 905 -30.34 -33.27 39.18
N SER A 906 -31.57 -33.27 39.70
CA SER A 906 -32.68 -34.02 39.11
C SER A 906 -33.33 -33.30 37.92
N THR A 907 -33.54 -31.98 38.02
CA THR A 907 -34.15 -31.18 36.94
C THR A 907 -33.26 -31.03 35.71
N ARG A 908 -31.93 -30.90 35.90
CA ARG A 908 -30.95 -30.79 34.81
C ARG A 908 -30.91 -31.99 33.86
N ALA A 909 -31.42 -33.16 34.26
CA ALA A 909 -31.50 -34.33 33.40
C ALA A 909 -32.66 -34.24 32.38
N ALA A 910 -33.74 -33.52 32.72
CA ALA A 910 -34.89 -33.35 31.83
C ALA A 910 -34.58 -32.37 30.67
N ASP A 911 -33.97 -31.23 30.98
CA ASP A 911 -33.71 -30.16 29.99
C ASP A 911 -32.68 -30.57 28.92
N ASN A 912 -31.70 -31.41 29.28
CA ASN A 912 -30.75 -31.98 28.31
C ASN A 912 -31.43 -32.94 27.32
N SER A 913 -32.45 -33.69 27.75
CA SER A 913 -33.18 -34.61 26.86
C SER A 913 -33.94 -33.87 25.77
N THR A 914 -34.56 -32.73 26.10
CA THR A 914 -35.23 -31.86 25.12
C THR A 914 -34.26 -31.21 24.15
N ALA A 915 -33.10 -30.75 24.63
CA ALA A 915 -32.06 -30.17 23.78
C ALA A 915 -31.45 -31.19 22.79
N GLU A 916 -31.20 -32.43 23.22
CA GLU A 916 -30.71 -33.48 22.32
C GLU A 916 -31.75 -33.88 21.26
N GLU A 917 -33.04 -33.90 21.60
CA GLU A 917 -34.11 -34.21 20.67
C GLU A 917 -34.36 -33.08 19.64
N GLU A 918 -34.22 -31.80 20.04
CA GLU A 918 -34.19 -30.69 19.09
C GLU A 918 -32.97 -30.74 18.15
N ILE A 919 -31.77 -31.04 18.69
CA ILE A 919 -30.57 -31.25 17.87
C ILE A 919 -30.78 -32.41 16.88
N ARG A 920 -31.47 -33.48 17.28
CA ARG A 920 -31.81 -34.61 16.42
C ARG A 920 -32.78 -34.20 15.29
N ARG A 921 -33.83 -33.45 15.61
CA ARG A 921 -34.78 -32.89 14.62
C ARG A 921 -34.09 -31.97 13.63
N LEU A 922 -33.23 -31.06 14.09
CA LEU A 922 -32.47 -30.14 13.24
C LEU A 922 -31.50 -30.88 12.30
N ARG A 923 -30.87 -31.97 12.75
CA ARG A 923 -30.03 -32.83 11.87
C ARG A 923 -30.85 -33.51 10.77
N ILE A 924 -32.05 -34.00 11.09
CA ILE A 924 -32.96 -34.61 10.10
C ILE A 924 -33.45 -33.56 9.08
N ALA A 925 -33.80 -32.36 9.54
CA ALA A 925 -34.16 -31.24 8.65
C ALA A 925 -33.03 -30.88 7.69
N LEU A 926 -31.79 -30.74 8.20
CA LEU A 926 -30.60 -30.45 7.38
C LEU A 926 -30.33 -31.55 6.35
N ALA A 927 -30.44 -32.83 6.73
CA ALA A 927 -30.26 -33.95 5.82
C ALA A 927 -31.34 -33.97 4.71
N THR A 928 -32.60 -33.66 5.07
CA THR A 928 -33.71 -33.56 4.13
C THR A 928 -33.49 -32.41 3.13
N GLN A 929 -33.00 -31.26 3.60
CA GLN A 929 -32.70 -30.11 2.75
C GLN A 929 -31.51 -30.36 1.82
N ARG A 930 -30.47 -31.08 2.27
CA ARG A 930 -29.37 -31.55 1.40
C ARG A 930 -29.87 -32.49 0.30
N ALA A 931 -30.79 -33.42 0.62
CA ALA A 931 -31.41 -34.29 -0.38
C ALA A 931 -32.21 -33.51 -1.42
N GLN A 932 -32.97 -32.49 -1.01
CA GLN A 932 -33.71 -31.60 -1.92
C GLN A 932 -32.77 -30.78 -2.83
N ASN A 933 -31.66 -30.26 -2.29
CA ASN A 933 -30.66 -29.53 -3.07
C ASN A 933 -29.99 -30.43 -4.13
N ASN A 934 -29.66 -31.67 -3.78
CA ASN A 934 -29.08 -32.63 -4.74
C ASN A 934 -30.08 -32.97 -5.86
N GLN A 935 -31.36 -33.17 -5.54
CA GLN A 935 -32.42 -33.38 -6.54
C GLN A 935 -32.56 -32.18 -7.50
N LEU A 936 -32.38 -30.95 -7.01
CA LEU A 936 -32.40 -29.74 -7.85
C LEU A 936 -31.17 -29.66 -8.78
N ILE A 937 -29.99 -30.09 -8.32
CA ILE A 937 -28.77 -30.17 -9.14
C ILE A 937 -28.93 -31.23 -10.23
N ASP A 938 -29.39 -32.44 -9.88
CA ASP A 938 -29.65 -33.51 -10.85
C ASP A 938 -30.69 -33.11 -11.91
N PHE A 939 -31.74 -32.39 -11.49
CA PHE A 939 -32.73 -31.83 -12.41
C PHE A 939 -32.15 -30.76 -13.35
N ALA A 940 -31.29 -29.87 -12.83
CA ALA A 940 -30.63 -28.84 -13.62
C ALA A 940 -29.63 -29.44 -14.64
N LEU A 941 -28.86 -30.46 -14.22
CA LEU A 941 -27.96 -31.21 -15.09
C LEU A 941 -28.74 -31.93 -16.20
N THR A 942 -29.80 -32.67 -15.85
CA THR A 942 -30.68 -33.37 -16.82
C THR A 942 -31.31 -32.40 -17.82
N SER A 943 -31.73 -31.22 -17.36
CA SER A 943 -32.26 -30.13 -18.20
C SER A 943 -31.20 -29.58 -19.17
N LYS A 944 -29.95 -29.42 -18.72
CA LYS A 944 -28.82 -29.03 -19.58
C LYS A 944 -28.52 -30.09 -20.65
N THR A 945 -28.56 -31.38 -20.30
CA THR A 945 -28.33 -32.48 -21.27
C THR A 945 -29.41 -32.52 -22.34
N THR A 946 -30.69 -32.46 -21.94
CA THR A 946 -31.83 -32.45 -22.89
C THR A 946 -31.85 -31.20 -23.78
N LEU A 947 -31.56 -30.01 -23.27
CA LEU A 947 -31.43 -28.80 -24.11
C LEU A 947 -30.28 -28.93 -25.12
N SER A 948 -29.15 -29.53 -24.71
CA SER A 948 -28.02 -29.78 -25.61
C SER A 948 -28.39 -30.78 -26.71
N GLN A 949 -29.05 -31.88 -26.37
CA GLN A 949 -29.55 -32.88 -27.34
C GLN A 949 -30.56 -32.29 -28.32
N VAL A 950 -31.46 -31.43 -27.84
CA VAL A 950 -32.42 -30.71 -28.70
C VAL A 950 -31.69 -29.74 -29.64
N LEU A 951 -30.71 -28.96 -29.16
CA LEU A 951 -29.89 -28.10 -30.03
C LEU A 951 -29.12 -28.90 -31.10
N GLU A 952 -28.61 -30.08 -30.76
CA GLU A 952 -27.94 -31.00 -31.70
C GLU A 952 -28.92 -31.50 -32.79
N GLN A 953 -30.11 -31.95 -32.40
CA GLN A 953 -31.16 -32.39 -33.33
C GLN A 953 -31.65 -31.26 -34.24
N LEU A 954 -31.77 -30.04 -33.72
CA LEU A 954 -32.18 -28.86 -34.49
C LEU A 954 -31.05 -28.32 -35.40
N ARG A 955 -29.77 -28.58 -35.10
CA ARG A 955 -28.65 -28.35 -36.04
C ARG A 955 -28.71 -29.29 -37.24
N LEU A 956 -29.10 -30.55 -37.03
CA LEU A 956 -29.21 -31.56 -38.09
C LEU A 956 -30.42 -31.35 -39.02
N GLN A 957 -31.43 -30.58 -38.60
CA GLN A 957 -32.59 -30.21 -39.42
C GLN A 957 -32.51 -28.75 -39.91
N GLN A 958 -31.91 -28.53 -41.08
CA GLN A 958 -32.05 -27.28 -41.82
C GLN A 958 -32.47 -27.53 -43.28
N PRO A 959 -33.32 -26.67 -43.88
CA PRO A 959 -33.65 -25.30 -43.44
C PRO A 959 -35.15 -25.08 -43.15
N ALA A 960 -35.54 -24.91 -41.87
CA ALA A 960 -36.90 -24.49 -41.50
C ALA A 960 -37.01 -23.60 -40.25
N ILE A 961 -35.93 -23.39 -39.48
CA ILE A 961 -36.00 -22.75 -38.16
C ILE A 961 -35.36 -21.36 -38.19
N PRO A 962 -36.08 -20.29 -37.81
CA PRO A 962 -35.53 -18.93 -37.72
C PRO A 962 -34.33 -18.83 -36.78
N HIS A 963 -33.25 -18.21 -37.27
CA HIS A 963 -31.95 -18.13 -36.59
C HIS A 963 -32.01 -17.50 -35.17
N HIS A 964 -32.99 -16.62 -34.91
CA HIS A 964 -33.20 -16.01 -33.60
C HIS A 964 -33.63 -17.02 -32.51
N ILE A 965 -34.33 -18.09 -32.87
CA ILE A 965 -34.74 -19.15 -31.93
C ILE A 965 -33.51 -19.93 -31.47
N TYR A 966 -32.61 -20.21 -32.42
CA TYR A 966 -31.36 -20.90 -32.19
C TYR A 966 -30.44 -20.10 -31.23
N ILE A 967 -30.26 -18.80 -31.49
CA ILE A 967 -29.51 -17.89 -30.62
C ILE A 967 -30.13 -17.80 -29.21
N ASN A 968 -31.46 -17.77 -29.09
CA ASN A 968 -32.13 -17.73 -27.79
C ASN A 968 -31.91 -19.03 -26.99
N MET A 969 -31.97 -20.19 -27.64
CA MET A 969 -31.67 -21.48 -27.00
C MET A 969 -30.19 -21.62 -26.60
N GLU A 970 -29.25 -21.17 -27.43
CA GLU A 970 -27.82 -21.15 -27.05
C GLU A 970 -27.56 -20.21 -25.87
N ASN A 971 -28.16 -19.01 -25.86
CA ASN A 971 -28.05 -18.09 -24.72
C ASN A 971 -28.62 -18.70 -23.43
N GLN A 972 -29.77 -19.38 -23.49
CA GLN A 972 -30.36 -20.06 -22.33
C GLN A 972 -29.51 -21.24 -21.84
N LEU A 973 -28.90 -22.02 -22.75
CA LEU A 973 -27.95 -23.07 -22.39
C LEU A 973 -26.69 -22.50 -21.73
N HIS A 974 -26.20 -21.35 -22.21
CA HIS A 974 -25.07 -20.64 -21.62
C HIS A 974 -25.39 -20.11 -20.21
N GLU A 975 -26.59 -19.55 -20.02
CA GLU A 975 -27.04 -19.05 -18.71
C GLU A 975 -27.26 -20.19 -17.70
N LEU A 976 -27.84 -21.32 -18.12
CA LEU A 976 -27.95 -22.53 -17.30
C LEU A 976 -26.57 -23.11 -16.94
N THR A 977 -25.66 -23.18 -17.91
CA THR A 977 -24.29 -23.67 -17.67
C THR A 977 -23.54 -22.79 -16.69
N ARG A 978 -23.70 -21.47 -16.79
CA ARG A 978 -23.14 -20.51 -15.81
C ARG A 978 -23.73 -20.70 -14.42
N LYS A 979 -25.05 -20.81 -14.29
CA LYS A 979 -25.72 -21.00 -13.00
C LYS A 979 -25.35 -22.32 -12.32
N VAL A 980 -25.22 -23.41 -13.06
CA VAL A 980 -24.70 -24.69 -12.52
C VAL A 980 -23.26 -24.52 -12.04
N ALA A 981 -22.38 -23.89 -12.83
CA ALA A 981 -21.00 -23.64 -12.43
C ALA A 981 -20.87 -22.69 -11.22
N ASP A 982 -21.75 -21.70 -11.08
CA ASP A 982 -21.77 -20.80 -9.92
C ASP A 982 -22.33 -21.49 -8.66
N ILE A 983 -23.27 -22.43 -8.80
CA ILE A 983 -23.71 -23.33 -7.70
C ILE A 983 -22.58 -24.28 -7.29
N GLU A 984 -21.93 -24.96 -8.24
CA GLU A 984 -20.76 -25.84 -7.98
C GLU A 984 -19.60 -25.07 -7.33
N ARG A 985 -19.38 -23.80 -7.71
CA ARG A 985 -18.41 -22.92 -7.05
C ARG A 985 -18.79 -22.56 -5.64
N SER A 986 -20.07 -22.30 -5.34
CA SER A 986 -20.50 -22.03 -3.95
C SER A 986 -20.23 -23.25 -3.06
N PHE A 987 -20.48 -24.47 -3.54
CA PHE A 987 -20.13 -25.69 -2.81
C PHE A 987 -18.62 -25.90 -2.63
N ARG A 988 -17.77 -25.51 -3.59
CA ARG A 988 -16.30 -25.61 -3.46
C ARG A 988 -15.66 -24.47 -2.65
N ALA A 989 -16.30 -23.32 -2.55
CA ALA A 989 -15.81 -22.21 -1.72
C ALA A 989 -15.99 -22.50 -0.22
N ASP A 990 -17.01 -23.28 0.13
CA ASP A 990 -17.30 -23.73 1.50
C ASP A 990 -16.34 -24.83 2.02
N ASP A 991 -15.49 -25.41 1.16
CA ASP A 991 -14.40 -26.32 1.57
C ASP A 991 -13.13 -25.56 2.05
N PHE A 992 -13.10 -24.22 1.97
CA PHE A 992 -11.91 -23.39 2.19
C PHE A 992 -12.02 -22.31 3.30
N LEU A 993 -13.12 -22.28 4.07
CA LEU A 993 -13.42 -21.23 5.10
C LEU A 993 -14.07 -21.73 6.40
#